data_AF-A0A1U9NDL9-F1
#
_entry.id   AF-A0A1U9NDL9-F1
#
_cell.length_a   1.000
_cell.length_b   1.000
_cell.length_c   1.000
_cell.angle_alpha   90.00
_cell.angle_beta   90.00
_cell.angle_gamma   90.00
#
_symmetry.space_group_name_H-M   'P 1'
#
loop_
_entity.id
_entity.type
_entity.pdbx_description
1 polymer ?
#
loop_
_entity_poly.entity_id
_entity_poly.type
_entity_poly.pdbx_seq_one_letter_code
_entity_poly.pdbx_strand_id
1 'polypeptide(L)'
;MANNINPLITQLLACTTAGEAKPVVDELVRQLCEITALDLHPALFLDEHATITPQGKAVSPTTAAQCAEDVQRTRVFMQAVYAAIQQKLQHKDSQGISLLYAGTGPFGLLLIPLLPLLDAARVRVTLLDIHAESLAKLQQVIDYLGVSHFVAHSEQTDACTWQTDQRYDLIISETMRQGLIQEPQVSIFSHLQQFLKDDGWLLPEIIRLDLWLSSGGSPALGASGPPDVHLGRVLQLDKASAIQIGRGDMSCAQGSLWVPDYASRLKHLKLTTFIQVFGDYQLHENQSQLTLPLFERNARVQPNSLLRFHYELGAYPQCVFAYEKMPALTVHSLPDSLEKNVQGIYHLPRLWHKVQLRKQAGTSSDIAQQLADIPASEWLLDRILFDQLGAGLEPALQKCYAAHELAEFEHWLANETVGDMTPEKIQRANQAILHFINNGTSGLDDSLALPLDAQQLAHWDEQGYLVVPGVLSPEETAAVRAAICEELQIREDDPATWYRPAMPMQKIMVQLFTHPALEVARKSDYIRRIFQQLWQRNDVVMATDRVSFNPPETATWQFPGPAMHWDVDLVAPIPFGTQALIYVTDVAENQGAFSCVPGFHKQIDEWLAQQPRGVDPQQQDWSQWSIKPIAAKAGDLIVWHHALPHGSSPNRAQLPRMVQYLNMYR
;
A
#
# COMPACT_ATOMS: atom_id res chain seq x y z
N MET A 1 -9.52 -39.35 33.95
CA MET A 1 -8.15 -39.04 34.40
C MET A 1 -8.24 -37.70 35.09
N ALA A 2 -7.78 -37.55 36.33
CA ALA A 2 -7.96 -36.30 37.07
C ALA A 2 -7.17 -35.17 36.37
N ASN A 3 -7.88 -34.14 35.90
CA ASN A 3 -7.34 -32.95 35.24
C ASN A 3 -6.49 -32.16 36.26
N ASN A 4 -5.21 -32.51 36.38
CA ASN A 4 -4.28 -31.80 37.22
C ASN A 4 -3.63 -30.68 36.40
N ILE A 5 -3.82 -29.42 36.80
CA ILE A 5 -3.23 -28.25 36.13
C ILE A 5 -1.73 -28.13 36.42
N ASN A 6 -1.23 -28.67 37.54
CA ASN A 6 0.16 -28.48 38.00
C ASN A 6 1.25 -28.95 37.00
N PRO A 7 1.08 -30.09 36.28
CA PRO A 7 2.01 -30.48 35.22
C PRO A 7 2.08 -29.47 34.07
N LEU A 8 0.94 -28.88 33.67
CA LEU A 8 0.90 -27.85 32.62
C LEU A 8 1.65 -26.60 33.07
N ILE A 9 1.48 -26.19 34.34
CA ILE A 9 2.19 -25.03 34.89
C ILE A 9 3.69 -25.29 34.95
N THR A 10 4.11 -26.44 35.47
CA THR A 10 5.55 -26.82 35.49
C THR A 10 6.13 -26.83 34.07
N GLN A 11 5.39 -27.34 33.09
CA GLN A 11 5.81 -27.36 31.70
C GLN A 11 5.89 -25.95 31.10
N LEU A 12 4.90 -25.10 31.35
CA LEU A 12 4.87 -23.71 30.90
C LEU A 12 6.06 -22.92 31.46
N LEU A 13 6.41 -23.14 32.72
CA LEU A 13 7.56 -22.51 33.36
C LEU A 13 8.90 -22.91 32.71
N ALA A 14 8.96 -24.05 32.03
CA ALA A 14 10.15 -24.53 31.32
C ALA A 14 10.21 -24.12 29.83
N CYS A 15 9.10 -23.62 29.25
CA CYS A 15 9.05 -23.25 27.83
C CYS A 15 9.93 -22.03 27.52
N THR A 16 10.71 -22.10 26.44
CA THR A 16 11.61 -21.02 26.00
C THR A 16 11.02 -20.20 24.85
N THR A 17 10.08 -20.77 24.09
CA THR A 17 9.45 -20.12 22.94
C THR A 17 7.91 -20.14 23.02
N ALA A 18 7.26 -19.26 22.25
CA ALA A 18 5.81 -19.27 22.11
C ALA A 18 5.28 -20.56 21.47
N GLY A 19 6.03 -21.15 20.53
CA GLY A 19 5.65 -22.40 19.87
C GLY A 19 5.59 -23.59 20.83
N GLU A 20 6.56 -23.69 21.74
CA GLU A 20 6.56 -24.70 22.81
C GLU A 20 5.40 -24.49 23.79
N ALA A 21 5.11 -23.23 24.14
CA ALA A 21 4.07 -22.91 25.11
C ALA A 21 2.64 -23.01 24.55
N LYS A 22 2.44 -22.86 23.24
CA LYS A 22 1.10 -22.87 22.61
C LYS A 22 0.22 -24.06 23.06
N PRO A 23 0.63 -25.33 22.89
CA PRO A 23 -0.22 -26.45 23.30
C PRO A 23 -0.46 -26.49 24.81
N VAL A 24 0.48 -26.00 25.62
CA VAL A 24 0.37 -25.96 27.08
C VAL A 24 -0.62 -24.89 27.52
N VAL A 25 -0.54 -23.69 26.93
CA VAL A 25 -1.45 -22.58 27.19
C VAL A 25 -2.85 -22.93 26.71
N ASP A 26 -3.01 -23.52 25.53
CA ASP A 26 -4.31 -23.94 25.01
C ASP A 26 -5.01 -24.91 25.97
N GLU A 27 -4.27 -25.93 26.43
CA GLU A 27 -4.82 -26.92 27.37
C GLU A 27 -5.09 -26.31 28.76
N LEU A 28 -4.22 -25.42 29.24
CA LEU A 28 -4.44 -24.68 30.49
C LEU A 28 -5.72 -23.84 30.41
N VAL A 29 -5.87 -23.05 29.35
CA VAL A 29 -7.03 -22.19 29.12
C VAL A 29 -8.29 -23.03 28.99
N ARG A 30 -8.25 -24.14 28.24
CA ARG A 30 -9.36 -25.08 28.11
C ARG A 30 -9.81 -25.60 29.49
N GLN A 31 -8.89 -26.05 30.34
CA GLN A 31 -9.23 -26.53 31.68
C GLN A 31 -9.78 -25.41 32.59
N LEU A 32 -9.22 -24.20 32.51
CA LEU A 32 -9.73 -23.05 33.27
C LEU A 32 -11.15 -22.65 32.83
N CYS A 33 -11.46 -22.74 31.54
CA CYS A 33 -12.82 -22.54 31.01
C CYS A 33 -13.79 -23.61 31.51
N GLU A 34 -13.37 -24.88 31.55
CA GLU A 34 -14.17 -25.97 32.11
C GLU A 34 -14.48 -25.76 33.59
N ILE A 35 -13.49 -25.33 34.39
CA ILE A 35 -13.65 -25.07 35.82
C ILE A 35 -14.64 -23.92 36.07
N THR A 36 -14.53 -22.86 35.28
CA THR A 36 -15.31 -21.63 35.47
C THR A 36 -16.64 -21.59 34.72
N ALA A 37 -16.91 -22.62 33.90
CA ALA A 37 -17.99 -22.67 32.93
C ALA A 37 -18.07 -21.39 32.08
N LEU A 38 -16.92 -20.86 31.65
CA LEU A 38 -16.84 -19.63 30.84
C LEU A 38 -16.67 -20.00 29.36
N ASP A 39 -17.53 -19.43 28.52
CA ASP A 39 -17.40 -19.50 27.06
C ASP A 39 -16.58 -18.29 26.59
N LEU A 40 -15.39 -18.55 26.02
CA LEU A 40 -14.50 -17.50 25.53
C LEU A 40 -14.97 -16.90 24.21
N HIS A 41 -15.70 -17.65 23.38
CA HIS A 41 -16.05 -17.26 22.02
C HIS A 41 -17.55 -17.44 21.75
N PRO A 42 -18.42 -16.70 22.47
CA PRO A 42 -19.86 -16.79 22.24
C PRO A 42 -20.21 -16.30 20.82
N ALA A 43 -21.25 -16.89 20.23
CA ALA A 43 -21.61 -16.66 18.81
C ALA A 43 -21.89 -15.20 18.44
N LEU A 44 -22.27 -14.37 19.41
CA LEU A 44 -22.37 -12.92 19.31
C LEU A 44 -21.67 -12.33 20.53
N PHE A 45 -20.49 -11.72 20.32
CA PHE A 45 -19.73 -11.10 21.40
C PHE A 45 -19.72 -9.58 21.27
N LEU A 46 -20.30 -8.91 22.27
CA LEU A 46 -20.14 -7.49 22.55
C LEU A 46 -19.67 -7.37 24.00
N ASP A 47 -18.69 -6.51 24.25
CA ASP A 47 -18.10 -6.30 25.59
C ASP A 47 -19.01 -5.40 26.47
N GLU A 48 -20.29 -5.79 26.59
CA GLU A 48 -21.36 -5.00 27.24
C GLU A 48 -21.25 -4.98 28.78
N HIS A 49 -20.53 -5.95 29.35
CA HIS A 49 -20.31 -6.07 30.80
C HIS A 49 -19.02 -5.39 31.29
N ALA A 50 -18.38 -4.59 30.45
CA ALA A 50 -17.26 -3.77 30.86
C ALA A 50 -17.72 -2.60 31.75
N THR A 51 -16.88 -2.22 32.72
CA THR A 51 -17.11 -1.08 33.59
C THR A 51 -16.23 0.09 33.16
N ILE A 52 -16.85 1.23 32.80
CA ILE A 52 -16.11 2.48 32.57
C ILE A 52 -15.94 3.20 33.90
N THR A 53 -14.69 3.37 34.34
CA THR A 53 -14.34 4.13 35.55
C THR A 53 -13.85 5.53 35.17
N PRO A 54 -13.71 6.45 36.14
CA PRO A 54 -13.05 7.73 35.90
C PRO A 54 -11.59 7.62 35.43
N GLN A 55 -10.95 6.45 35.59
CA GLN A 55 -9.53 6.23 35.35
C GLN A 55 -9.21 5.26 34.20
N GLY A 56 -10.25 4.74 33.54
CA GLY A 56 -10.12 3.85 32.38
C GLY A 56 -11.27 2.85 32.30
N LYS A 57 -11.25 2.01 31.28
CA LYS A 57 -12.17 0.88 31.11
C LYS A 57 -11.60 -0.34 31.82
N ALA A 58 -12.40 -0.98 32.67
CA ALA A 58 -12.20 -2.36 33.07
C ALA A 58 -13.02 -3.26 32.14
N VAL A 59 -12.35 -4.13 31.38
CA VAL A 59 -13.00 -5.01 30.39
C VAL A 59 -13.88 -6.07 31.07
N SER A 60 -14.88 -6.63 30.36
CA SER A 60 -15.75 -7.66 30.95
C SER A 60 -14.95 -8.91 31.39
N PRO A 61 -15.53 -9.74 32.29
CA PRO A 61 -14.93 -11.02 32.66
C PRO A 61 -14.55 -11.90 31.46
N THR A 62 -15.38 -11.92 30.40
CA THR A 62 -15.10 -12.70 29.18
C THR A 62 -13.90 -12.13 28.41
N THR A 63 -13.83 -10.81 28.20
CA THR A 63 -12.65 -10.19 27.55
C THR A 63 -11.39 -10.39 28.38
N ALA A 64 -11.47 -10.27 29.71
CA ALA A 64 -10.34 -10.56 30.58
C ALA A 64 -9.87 -12.02 30.47
N ALA A 65 -10.80 -12.96 30.29
CA ALA A 65 -10.49 -14.37 30.07
C ALA A 65 -9.83 -14.62 28.70
N GLN A 66 -10.25 -13.92 27.65
CA GLN A 66 -9.67 -14.02 26.30
C GLN A 66 -8.18 -13.62 26.27
N CYS A 67 -7.73 -12.73 27.17
CA CYS A 67 -6.31 -12.39 27.31
C CYS A 67 -5.42 -13.62 27.60
N ALA A 68 -6.00 -14.71 28.12
CA ALA A 68 -5.27 -15.94 28.37
C ALA A 68 -4.78 -16.63 27.09
N GLU A 69 -5.45 -16.40 25.95
CA GLU A 69 -5.10 -16.96 24.64
C GLU A 69 -3.87 -16.29 24.00
N ASP A 70 -3.41 -15.15 24.53
CA ASP A 70 -2.12 -14.58 24.15
C ASP A 70 -0.98 -15.39 24.78
N VAL A 71 -0.51 -16.37 24.02
CA VAL A 71 0.44 -17.40 24.46
C VAL A 71 1.75 -16.82 24.97
N GLN A 72 2.31 -15.84 24.24
CA GLN A 72 3.60 -15.27 24.61
C GLN A 72 3.46 -14.38 25.84
N ARG A 73 2.37 -13.59 25.94
CA ARG A 73 2.04 -12.82 27.15
C ARG A 73 1.87 -13.74 28.36
N THR A 74 1.02 -14.78 28.24
CA THR A 74 0.74 -15.72 29.33
C THR A 74 2.01 -16.42 29.81
N ARG A 75 2.83 -16.93 28.88
CA ARG A 75 4.11 -17.58 29.20
C ARG A 75 5.05 -16.63 29.96
N VAL A 76 5.33 -15.46 29.40
CA VAL A 76 6.34 -14.54 29.95
C VAL A 76 5.88 -13.99 31.29
N PHE A 77 4.61 -13.60 31.44
CA PHE A 77 4.11 -13.09 32.71
C PHE A 77 4.09 -14.15 33.81
N MET A 78 3.62 -15.37 33.54
CA MET A 78 3.58 -16.43 34.56
C MET A 78 4.99 -16.85 34.99
N GLN A 79 5.93 -16.94 34.06
CA GLN A 79 7.35 -17.21 34.36
C GLN A 79 7.95 -16.09 35.23
N ALA A 80 7.71 -14.84 34.86
CA ALA A 80 8.21 -13.68 35.57
C ALA A 80 7.66 -13.57 37.00
N VAL A 81 6.34 -13.74 37.18
CA VAL A 81 5.69 -13.72 38.50
C VAL A 81 6.25 -14.84 39.38
N TYR A 82 6.40 -16.05 38.84
CA TYR A 82 7.00 -17.15 39.58
C TYR A 82 8.45 -16.85 39.99
N ALA A 83 9.27 -16.34 39.07
CA ALA A 83 10.66 -15.98 39.34
C ALA A 83 10.78 -14.88 40.41
N ALA A 84 9.93 -13.85 40.35
CA ALA A 84 9.90 -12.77 41.34
C ALA A 84 9.54 -13.29 42.75
N ILE A 85 8.54 -14.17 42.84
CA ILE A 85 8.16 -14.82 44.10
C ILE A 85 9.32 -15.64 44.67
N GLN A 86 9.94 -16.48 43.84
CA GLN A 86 11.08 -17.30 44.27
C GLN A 86 12.25 -16.44 44.75
N GLN A 87 12.57 -15.36 44.06
CA GLN A 87 13.64 -14.45 44.47
C GLN A 87 13.35 -13.79 45.82
N LYS A 88 12.09 -13.39 46.08
CA LYS A 88 11.68 -12.84 47.39
C LYS A 88 11.69 -13.88 48.51
N LEU A 89 11.37 -15.13 48.21
CA LEU A 89 11.45 -16.23 49.17
C LEU A 89 12.90 -16.66 49.50
N GLN A 90 13.88 -16.35 48.65
CA GLN A 90 15.30 -16.65 48.90
C GLN A 90 15.99 -15.62 49.81
N HIS A 91 15.40 -14.44 50.04
CA HIS A 91 15.96 -13.44 50.94
C HIS A 91 15.99 -13.96 52.40
N LYS A 92 17.17 -13.91 53.02
CA LYS A 92 17.45 -14.54 54.34
C LYS A 92 16.55 -14.06 55.49
N ASP A 93 16.02 -12.83 55.38
CA ASP A 93 15.16 -12.22 56.40
C ASP A 93 13.66 -12.44 56.14
N SER A 94 13.28 -13.12 55.05
CA SER A 94 11.88 -13.32 54.65
C SER A 94 11.24 -14.50 55.38
N GLN A 95 10.54 -14.23 56.49
CA GLN A 95 9.67 -15.22 57.15
C GLN A 95 8.40 -15.56 56.35
N GLY A 96 8.09 -14.76 55.33
CA GLY A 96 6.97 -14.91 54.42
C GLY A 96 6.76 -13.62 53.62
N ILE A 97 6.02 -13.70 52.52
CA ILE A 97 5.76 -12.59 51.60
C ILE A 97 4.27 -12.38 51.40
N SER A 98 3.89 -11.12 51.25
CA SER A 98 2.52 -10.69 50.94
C SER A 98 2.45 -10.21 49.50
N LEU A 99 1.52 -10.75 48.73
CA LEU A 99 1.27 -10.44 47.33
C LEU A 99 -0.08 -9.74 47.19
N LEU A 100 -0.14 -8.68 46.39
CA LEU A 100 -1.38 -8.07 45.94
C LEU A 100 -1.52 -8.34 44.44
N TYR A 101 -2.66 -8.88 44.02
CA TYR A 101 -2.97 -9.02 42.60
C TYR A 101 -4.26 -8.27 42.29
N ALA A 102 -4.12 -7.18 41.53
CA ALA A 102 -5.22 -6.35 41.06
C ALA A 102 -5.57 -6.66 39.60
N GLY A 103 -6.86 -6.63 39.27
CA GLY A 103 -7.35 -7.00 37.95
C GLY A 103 -7.16 -8.49 37.68
N THR A 104 -7.64 -9.33 38.61
CA THR A 104 -7.39 -10.77 38.57
C THR A 104 -8.01 -11.48 37.35
N GLY A 105 -9.12 -10.94 36.85
CA GLY A 105 -9.99 -11.64 35.90
C GLY A 105 -10.59 -12.91 36.50
N PRO A 106 -11.37 -13.67 35.71
CA PRO A 106 -12.04 -14.87 36.20
C PRO A 106 -11.10 -16.04 36.49
N PHE A 107 -9.85 -16.00 36.03
CA PHE A 107 -8.88 -17.09 36.21
C PHE A 107 -7.82 -16.79 37.27
N GLY A 108 -7.58 -15.52 37.63
CA GLY A 108 -6.38 -15.14 38.38
C GLY A 108 -5.10 -15.63 37.71
N LEU A 109 -5.09 -15.60 36.37
CA LEU A 109 -4.21 -16.39 35.51
C LEU A 109 -2.73 -16.25 35.85
N LEU A 110 -2.28 -15.05 36.22
CA LEU A 110 -0.88 -14.74 36.42
C LEU A 110 -0.29 -15.30 37.72
N LEU A 111 -1.14 -15.64 38.70
CA LEU A 111 -0.70 -16.01 40.04
C LEU A 111 -1.33 -17.29 40.56
N ILE A 112 -2.64 -17.45 40.42
CA ILE A 112 -3.40 -18.50 41.10
C ILE A 112 -2.96 -19.91 40.65
N PRO A 113 -2.75 -20.19 39.35
CA PRO A 113 -2.23 -21.48 38.92
C PRO A 113 -0.80 -21.78 39.41
N LEU A 114 -0.03 -20.79 39.84
CA LEU A 114 1.33 -20.97 40.36
C LEU A 114 1.35 -21.37 41.84
N LEU A 115 0.30 -21.05 42.60
CA LEU A 115 0.23 -21.27 44.05
C LEU A 115 0.49 -22.72 44.49
N PRO A 116 0.01 -23.78 43.78
CA PRO A 116 0.32 -25.16 44.14
C PRO A 116 1.82 -25.52 44.14
N LEU A 117 2.67 -24.70 43.50
CA LEU A 117 4.12 -24.88 43.44
C LEU A 117 4.86 -24.13 44.56
N LEU A 118 4.14 -23.43 45.44
CA LEU A 118 4.67 -22.55 46.48
C LEU A 118 4.38 -23.09 47.89
N ASP A 119 5.06 -22.52 48.88
CA ASP A 119 4.82 -22.85 50.29
C ASP A 119 3.77 -21.91 50.91
N ALA A 120 2.61 -22.48 51.23
CA ALA A 120 1.49 -21.86 51.92
C ALA A 120 1.84 -21.17 53.24
N ALA A 121 2.87 -21.65 53.94
CA ALA A 121 3.30 -21.02 55.19
C ALA A 121 4.00 -19.68 54.94
N ARG A 122 4.54 -19.47 53.73
CA ARG A 122 5.39 -18.34 53.38
C ARG A 122 4.77 -17.37 52.38
N VAL A 123 3.62 -17.68 51.79
CA VAL A 123 2.97 -16.81 50.79
C VAL A 123 1.54 -16.49 51.19
N ARG A 124 1.20 -15.20 51.19
CA ARG A 124 -0.15 -14.70 51.43
C ARG A 124 -0.59 -13.78 50.29
N VAL A 125 -1.82 -13.94 49.81
CA VAL A 125 -2.33 -13.22 48.65
C VAL A 125 -3.57 -12.41 48.98
N THR A 126 -3.61 -11.16 48.51
CA THR A 126 -4.81 -10.32 48.42
C THR A 126 -5.21 -10.18 46.95
N LEU A 127 -6.49 -10.41 46.65
CA LEU A 127 -7.03 -10.44 45.29
C LEU A 127 -8.05 -9.31 45.12
N LEU A 128 -7.88 -8.47 44.09
CA LEU A 128 -8.80 -7.37 43.78
C LEU A 128 -9.32 -7.51 42.35
N ASP A 129 -10.63 -7.35 42.18
CA ASP A 129 -11.27 -7.22 40.88
C ASP A 129 -12.48 -6.29 40.99
N ILE A 130 -12.82 -5.56 39.93
CA ILE A 130 -13.98 -4.68 39.96
C ILE A 130 -15.30 -5.44 39.72
N HIS A 131 -15.21 -6.62 39.08
CA HIS A 131 -16.37 -7.43 38.71
C HIS A 131 -16.60 -8.57 39.71
N ALA A 132 -17.76 -8.59 40.35
CA ALA A 132 -18.17 -9.68 41.23
C ALA A 132 -18.16 -11.04 40.52
N GLU A 133 -18.53 -11.07 39.23
CA GLU A 133 -18.54 -12.28 38.41
C GLU A 133 -17.13 -12.86 38.24
N SER A 134 -16.13 -12.01 37.98
CA SER A 134 -14.72 -12.44 37.92
C SER A 134 -14.30 -13.11 39.22
N LEU A 135 -14.61 -12.49 40.37
CA LEU A 135 -14.26 -13.04 41.68
C LEU A 135 -14.98 -14.36 41.99
N ALA A 136 -16.24 -14.49 41.59
CA ALA A 136 -17.00 -15.73 41.78
C ALA A 136 -16.40 -16.89 40.97
N LYS A 137 -16.02 -16.65 39.72
CA LYS A 137 -15.33 -17.63 38.86
C LYS A 137 -13.92 -17.94 39.37
N LEU A 138 -13.19 -16.92 39.81
CA LEU A 138 -11.88 -17.07 40.41
C LEU A 138 -11.92 -17.95 41.67
N GLN A 139 -12.96 -17.80 42.51
CA GLN A 139 -13.14 -18.67 43.67
C GLN A 139 -13.28 -20.15 43.27
N GLN A 140 -13.95 -20.46 42.15
CA GLN A 140 -14.05 -21.83 41.64
C GLN A 140 -12.67 -22.39 41.26
N VAL A 141 -11.80 -21.57 40.65
CA VAL A 141 -10.41 -21.95 40.33
C VAL A 141 -9.60 -22.20 41.61
N ILE A 142 -9.73 -21.31 42.60
CA ILE A 142 -9.06 -21.42 43.89
C ILE A 142 -9.45 -22.72 44.61
N ASP A 143 -10.75 -23.02 44.66
CA ASP A 143 -11.27 -24.21 45.32
C ASP A 143 -10.88 -25.49 44.58
N TYR A 144 -10.93 -25.47 43.24
CA TYR A 144 -10.51 -26.60 42.41
C TYR A 144 -9.03 -26.95 42.60
N LEU A 145 -8.16 -25.93 42.67
CA LEU A 145 -6.73 -26.13 42.91
C LEU A 145 -6.39 -26.40 44.38
N GLY A 146 -7.35 -26.24 45.30
CA GLY A 146 -7.15 -26.42 46.73
C GLY A 146 -6.23 -25.37 47.37
N VAL A 147 -6.16 -24.16 46.82
CA VAL A 147 -5.22 -23.10 47.22
C VAL A 147 -5.85 -21.99 48.07
N SER A 148 -7.07 -22.19 48.58
CA SER A 148 -7.77 -21.20 49.41
C SER A 148 -6.97 -20.77 50.63
N HIS A 149 -6.09 -21.64 51.15
CA HIS A 149 -5.22 -21.36 52.28
C HIS A 149 -4.09 -20.37 52.00
N PHE A 150 -3.81 -20.01 50.74
CA PHE A 150 -2.90 -18.91 50.39
C PHE A 150 -3.60 -17.54 50.41
N VAL A 151 -4.91 -17.53 50.16
CA VAL A 151 -5.70 -16.31 49.98
C VAL A 151 -6.07 -15.74 51.34
N ALA A 152 -5.53 -14.57 51.65
CA ALA A 152 -5.84 -13.83 52.87
C ALA A 152 -7.16 -13.06 52.74
N HIS A 153 -7.39 -12.46 51.56
CA HIS A 153 -8.55 -11.61 51.29
C HIS A 153 -8.84 -11.53 49.78
N SER A 154 -10.10 -11.41 49.43
CA SER A 154 -10.58 -11.20 48.06
C SER A 154 -11.68 -10.13 48.08
N GLU A 155 -11.56 -9.08 47.26
CA GLU A 155 -12.42 -7.90 47.34
C GLU A 155 -12.90 -7.41 45.97
N GLN A 156 -14.21 -7.16 45.88
CA GLN A 156 -14.79 -6.45 44.75
C GLN A 156 -14.57 -4.94 44.90
N THR A 157 -13.65 -4.36 44.13
CA THR A 157 -13.26 -2.95 44.31
C THR A 157 -12.59 -2.37 43.07
N ASP A 158 -12.56 -1.04 42.97
CA ASP A 158 -11.72 -0.34 42.00
C ASP A 158 -10.30 -0.19 42.57
N ALA A 159 -9.35 -0.91 41.96
CA ALA A 159 -7.94 -0.88 42.33
C ALA A 159 -7.31 0.52 42.26
N CYS A 160 -7.90 1.47 41.52
CA CYS A 160 -7.42 2.86 41.47
C CYS A 160 -7.77 3.68 42.72
N THR A 161 -8.63 3.18 43.60
CA THR A 161 -9.09 3.90 44.80
C THR A 161 -9.03 3.07 46.09
N TRP A 162 -8.80 1.77 45.98
CA TRP A 162 -8.74 0.81 47.08
C TRP A 162 -7.73 1.21 48.18
N GLN A 163 -8.05 0.91 49.43
CA GLN A 163 -7.27 1.33 50.60
C GLN A 163 -6.93 0.15 51.51
N THR A 164 -5.76 0.21 52.14
CA THR A 164 -5.32 -0.78 53.12
C THR A 164 -4.20 -0.24 54.01
N ASP A 165 -4.09 -0.79 55.22
CA ASP A 165 -2.95 -0.57 56.11
C ASP A 165 -1.80 -1.57 55.85
N GLN A 166 -2.05 -2.63 55.07
CA GLN A 166 -1.06 -3.65 54.77
C GLN A 166 -0.03 -3.17 53.73
N ARG A 167 1.21 -3.64 53.87
CA ARG A 167 2.28 -3.45 52.89
C ARG A 167 2.62 -4.76 52.18
N TYR A 168 2.87 -4.69 50.88
CA TYR A 168 3.09 -5.85 50.01
C TYR A 168 4.52 -5.94 49.49
N ASP A 169 5.02 -7.15 49.36
CA ASP A 169 6.33 -7.45 48.76
C ASP A 169 6.27 -7.38 47.23
N LEU A 170 5.14 -7.79 46.66
CA LEU A 170 4.87 -7.69 45.22
C LEU A 170 3.43 -7.20 45.00
N ILE A 171 3.28 -6.30 44.03
CA ILE A 171 1.98 -5.90 43.49
C ILE A 171 1.97 -6.25 42.00
N ILE A 172 0.99 -7.07 41.60
CA ILE A 172 0.82 -7.57 40.24
C ILE A 172 -0.42 -6.89 39.66
N SER A 173 -0.30 -6.31 38.47
CA SER A 173 -1.45 -5.87 37.68
C SER A 173 -1.09 -5.86 36.20
N GLU A 174 -1.94 -6.51 35.40
CA GLU A 174 -1.93 -6.43 33.94
C GLU A 174 -3.35 -6.09 33.51
N THR A 175 -3.68 -4.80 33.61
CA THR A 175 -4.97 -4.22 33.23
C THR A 175 -4.67 -3.14 32.20
N MET A 176 -4.12 -3.59 31.07
CA MET A 176 -3.54 -2.73 30.04
C MET A 176 -3.85 -3.21 28.63
N ARG A 177 -3.80 -2.27 27.68
CA ARG A 177 -3.67 -2.54 26.25
C ARG A 177 -2.36 -2.01 25.72
N GLN A 178 -2.03 -2.35 24.48
CA GLN A 178 -0.90 -1.75 23.78
C GLN A 178 -1.00 -0.21 23.81
N GLY A 179 0.15 0.46 23.96
CA GLY A 179 0.23 1.91 24.08
C GLY A 179 -0.32 2.47 25.38
N LEU A 180 -0.67 1.61 26.35
CA LEU A 180 -1.38 1.99 27.58
C LEU A 180 -2.65 2.80 27.30
N ILE A 181 -3.35 2.45 26.21
CA ILE A 181 -4.60 3.10 25.86
C ILE A 181 -5.77 2.44 26.60
N GLN A 182 -6.81 3.22 26.88
CA GLN A 182 -8.14 2.77 27.33
C GLN A 182 -8.22 2.14 28.73
N GLU A 183 -7.27 1.30 29.15
CA GLU A 183 -7.30 0.59 30.42
C GLU A 183 -6.42 1.26 31.51
N PRO A 184 -6.79 1.15 32.80
CA PRO A 184 -6.28 1.99 33.88
C PRO A 184 -4.90 1.61 34.46
N GLN A 185 -4.03 0.89 33.74
CA GLN A 185 -2.73 0.42 34.27
C GLN A 185 -1.88 1.50 34.94
N VAL A 186 -1.75 2.69 34.31
CA VAL A 186 -0.97 3.80 34.87
C VAL A 186 -1.58 4.27 36.18
N SER A 187 -2.92 4.40 36.24
CA SER A 187 -3.66 4.81 37.44
C SER A 187 -3.56 3.76 38.56
N ILE A 188 -3.68 2.48 38.23
CA ILE A 188 -3.54 1.37 39.18
C ILE A 188 -2.16 1.40 39.82
N PHE A 189 -1.09 1.49 39.02
CA PHE A 189 0.27 1.51 39.57
C PHE A 189 0.56 2.79 40.36
N SER A 190 0.13 3.94 39.87
CA SER A 190 0.34 5.23 40.56
C SER A 190 -0.34 5.28 41.92
N HIS A 191 -1.49 4.60 42.04
CA HIS A 191 -2.22 4.46 43.30
C HIS A 191 -1.63 3.36 44.19
N LEU A 192 -1.56 2.11 43.71
CA LEU A 192 -1.21 0.96 44.53
C LEU A 192 0.24 0.94 45.00
N GLN A 193 1.16 1.61 44.29
CA GLN A 193 2.58 1.66 44.69
C GLN A 193 2.77 2.15 46.14
N GLN A 194 1.85 2.96 46.67
CA GLN A 194 1.94 3.46 48.04
C GLN A 194 1.82 2.35 49.10
N PHE A 195 1.25 1.20 48.74
CA PHE A 195 1.13 0.01 49.58
C PHE A 195 2.28 -0.98 49.37
N LEU A 196 3.25 -0.64 48.53
CA LEU A 196 4.43 -1.47 48.31
C LEU A 196 5.44 -1.26 49.45
N LYS A 197 6.13 -2.32 49.85
CA LYS A 197 7.30 -2.20 50.73
C LYS A 197 8.44 -1.46 50.02
N ASP A 198 9.37 -0.90 50.79
CA ASP A 198 10.52 -0.15 50.26
C ASP A 198 11.33 -0.98 49.25
N ASP A 199 11.55 -2.26 49.56
CA ASP A 199 12.25 -3.23 48.70
C ASP A 199 11.29 -3.99 47.76
N GLY A 200 9.98 -3.72 47.80
CA GLY A 200 8.97 -4.42 47.02
C GLY A 200 8.97 -4.05 45.53
N TRP A 201 8.35 -4.90 44.71
CA TRP A 201 8.28 -4.77 43.25
C TRP A 201 6.85 -4.61 42.71
N LEU A 202 6.73 -3.78 41.67
CA LEU A 202 5.57 -3.77 40.78
C LEU A 202 5.83 -4.77 39.65
N LEU A 203 4.84 -5.56 39.27
CA LEU A 203 4.91 -6.47 38.13
C LEU A 203 3.79 -6.12 37.12
N PRO A 204 4.13 -5.69 35.90
CA PRO A 204 5.50 -5.61 35.33
C PRO A 204 6.40 -4.52 35.95
N GLU A 205 7.71 -4.74 35.94
CA GLU A 205 8.70 -3.76 36.45
C GLU A 205 8.80 -2.51 35.58
N ILE A 206 8.72 -2.68 34.26
CA ILE A 206 8.84 -1.58 33.29
C ILE A 206 7.84 -1.79 32.15
N ILE A 207 7.04 -0.77 31.86
CA ILE A 207 6.32 -0.63 30.59
C ILE A 207 6.85 0.64 29.91
N ARG A 208 7.45 0.49 28.73
CA ARG A 208 8.06 1.61 27.99
C ARG A 208 7.33 1.84 26.67
N LEU A 209 6.99 3.11 26.43
CA LEU A 209 6.41 3.59 25.18
C LEU A 209 7.44 4.44 24.43
N ASP A 210 7.70 4.07 23.18
CA ASP A 210 8.62 4.77 22.28
C ASP A 210 7.88 5.22 21.01
N LEU A 211 8.18 6.43 20.53
CA LEU A 211 7.58 7.03 19.34
C LEU A 211 8.57 7.01 18.18
N TRP A 212 8.05 6.72 16.99
CA TRP A 212 8.81 6.57 15.75
C TRP A 212 8.11 7.24 14.58
N LEU A 213 8.88 7.65 13.57
CA LEU A 213 8.37 7.89 12.23
C LEU A 213 8.44 6.58 11.44
N SER A 214 7.34 6.23 10.74
CA SER A 214 7.23 4.96 10.03
C SER A 214 6.56 5.10 8.67
N SER A 215 6.94 4.21 7.75
CA SER A 215 6.25 4.02 6.45
C SER A 215 5.00 3.15 6.57
N GLY A 216 4.79 2.49 7.73
CA GLY A 216 3.63 1.63 7.98
C GLY A 216 3.72 0.22 7.38
N GLY A 217 4.85 -0.13 6.78
CA GLY A 217 5.14 -1.50 6.33
C GLY A 217 5.62 -2.36 7.49
N SER A 218 5.12 -3.61 7.56
CA SER A 218 5.73 -4.64 8.41
C SER A 218 6.85 -5.33 7.63
N PRO A 219 8.06 -5.49 8.21
CA PRO A 219 9.14 -6.27 7.59
C PRO A 219 8.72 -7.69 7.21
N ALA A 220 7.73 -8.26 7.93
CA ALA A 220 7.20 -9.60 7.67
C ALA A 220 6.49 -9.74 6.31
N LEU A 221 6.10 -8.63 5.67
CA LEU A 221 5.43 -8.60 4.37
C LEU A 221 6.39 -8.28 3.21
N GLY A 222 7.71 -8.33 3.42
CA GLY A 222 8.70 -8.09 2.37
C GLY A 222 8.75 -6.64 1.88
N ALA A 223 8.25 -5.68 2.66
CA ALA A 223 8.23 -4.28 2.28
C ALA A 223 9.65 -3.66 2.32
N SER A 224 10.16 -3.25 1.16
CA SER A 224 11.43 -2.53 0.98
C SER A 224 11.29 -1.01 1.26
N GLY A 225 10.82 -0.68 2.47
CA GLY A 225 10.70 0.71 2.93
C GLY A 225 12.00 1.23 3.59
N PRO A 226 12.18 2.56 3.71
CA PRO A 226 13.20 3.11 4.59
C PRO A 226 12.97 2.64 6.03
N PRO A 227 14.04 2.45 6.83
CA PRO A 227 13.90 2.05 8.23
C PRO A 227 13.12 3.12 9.02
N ASP A 228 12.37 2.66 10.02
CA ASP A 228 11.69 3.56 10.95
C ASP A 228 12.72 4.44 11.69
N VAL A 229 12.36 5.68 11.96
CA VAL A 229 13.22 6.64 12.68
C VAL A 229 12.70 6.79 14.11
N HIS A 230 13.54 6.44 15.09
CA HIS A 230 13.22 6.64 16.51
C HIS A 230 13.21 8.13 16.84
N LEU A 231 12.08 8.64 17.34
CA LEU A 231 11.98 10.01 17.83
C LEU A 231 12.36 10.12 19.30
N GLY A 232 12.00 9.10 20.09
CA GLY A 232 12.33 9.03 21.51
C GLY A 232 11.24 8.36 22.35
N ARG A 233 11.50 8.31 23.65
CA ARG A 233 10.60 7.74 24.66
C ARG A 233 9.53 8.75 25.06
N VAL A 234 8.27 8.31 25.11
CA VAL A 234 7.13 9.14 25.54
C VAL A 234 6.63 8.81 26.94
N LEU A 235 6.84 7.58 27.41
CA LEU A 235 6.50 7.17 28.77
C LEU A 235 7.36 5.96 29.18
N GLN A 236 7.78 5.92 30.44
CA GLN A 236 8.22 4.70 31.11
C GLN A 236 7.48 4.58 32.43
N LEU A 237 6.60 3.59 32.54
CA LEU A 237 5.92 3.25 33.79
C LEU A 237 6.76 2.21 34.53
N ASP A 238 7.32 2.64 35.66
CA ASP A 238 8.08 1.82 36.61
C ASP A 238 7.76 2.29 38.05
N LYS A 239 8.40 1.72 39.08
CA LYS A 239 8.17 2.13 40.47
C LYS A 239 8.41 3.62 40.70
N ALA A 240 9.44 4.22 40.10
CA ALA A 240 9.80 5.61 40.32
C ALA A 240 8.79 6.55 39.64
N SER A 241 8.42 6.28 38.39
CA SER A 241 7.42 7.09 37.70
C SER A 241 6.00 6.89 38.25
N ALA A 242 5.65 5.70 38.75
CA ALA A 242 4.40 5.48 39.47
C ALA A 242 4.32 6.30 40.77
N ILE A 243 5.41 6.38 41.55
CA ILE A 243 5.48 7.26 42.73
C ILE A 243 5.28 8.73 42.32
N GLN A 244 5.93 9.14 41.24
CA GLN A 244 5.88 10.52 40.75
C GLN A 244 4.46 10.90 40.29
N ILE A 245 3.84 10.08 39.44
CA ILE A 245 2.47 10.28 38.95
C ILE A 245 1.47 10.21 40.10
N GLY A 246 1.66 9.29 41.06
CA GLY A 246 0.81 9.18 42.25
C GLY A 246 0.83 10.43 43.15
N ARG A 247 1.86 11.27 43.04
CA ARG A 247 1.94 12.58 43.73
C ARG A 247 1.35 13.72 42.89
N GLY A 248 0.79 13.43 41.72
CA GLY A 248 0.26 14.40 40.78
C GLY A 248 1.30 15.05 39.86
N ASP A 249 2.55 14.54 39.84
CA ASP A 249 3.60 15.05 38.96
C ASP A 249 3.63 14.23 37.65
N MET A 250 3.15 14.85 36.58
CA MET A 250 3.10 14.25 35.23
C MET A 250 4.35 14.53 34.38
N SER A 251 5.42 15.12 34.94
CA SER A 251 6.59 15.51 34.14
C SER A 251 7.35 14.35 33.50
N CYS A 252 7.23 13.12 34.03
CA CYS A 252 7.78 11.91 33.40
C CYS A 252 6.95 11.38 32.21
N ALA A 253 5.75 11.93 32.00
CA ALA A 253 4.78 11.49 31.01
C ALA A 253 4.37 12.62 30.04
N GLN A 254 5.13 13.71 30.00
CA GLN A 254 4.94 14.82 29.06
C GLN A 254 6.29 15.40 28.64
N GLY A 255 6.36 15.93 27.42
CA GLY A 255 7.61 16.47 26.92
C GLY A 255 7.55 16.87 25.46
N SER A 256 8.73 16.90 24.86
CA SER A 256 8.87 17.22 23.44
C SER A 256 10.02 16.43 22.82
N LEU A 257 9.83 16.02 21.57
CA LEU A 257 10.79 15.28 20.77
C LEU A 257 11.15 16.11 19.54
N TRP A 258 12.44 16.15 19.21
CA TRP A 258 12.90 16.76 17.97
C TRP A 258 12.59 15.83 16.80
N VAL A 259 12.00 16.39 15.75
CA VAL A 259 11.72 15.67 14.50
C VAL A 259 12.86 15.99 13.53
N PRO A 260 13.76 15.03 13.24
CA PRO A 260 14.88 15.27 12.33
C PRO A 260 14.38 15.41 10.89
N ASP A 261 15.29 15.69 9.95
CA ASP A 261 15.01 15.39 8.55
C ASP A 261 14.84 13.87 8.34
N TYR A 262 13.89 13.50 7.48
CA TYR A 262 13.55 12.11 7.26
C TYR A 262 13.01 11.88 5.85
N ALA A 263 13.08 10.63 5.37
CA ALA A 263 12.57 10.27 4.06
C ALA A 263 11.04 10.44 4.00
N SER A 264 10.52 11.14 3.01
CA SER A 264 9.08 11.47 2.88
C SER A 264 8.11 10.28 2.87
N ARG A 265 8.62 9.06 2.68
CA ARG A 265 7.85 7.81 2.83
C ARG A 265 7.45 7.54 4.29
N LEU A 266 8.13 8.10 5.29
CA LEU A 266 7.79 7.93 6.71
C LEU A 266 6.61 8.85 7.11
N LYS A 267 5.42 8.55 6.60
CA LYS A 267 4.23 9.40 6.72
C LYS A 267 3.42 9.17 8.00
N HIS A 268 3.84 8.27 8.88
CA HIS A 268 3.06 7.86 10.06
C HIS A 268 3.85 8.08 11.34
N LEU A 269 3.16 8.38 12.42
CA LEU A 269 3.69 8.15 13.76
C LEU A 269 3.36 6.73 14.17
N LYS A 270 4.36 6.01 14.69
CA LYS A 270 4.23 4.66 15.24
C LYS A 270 4.59 4.71 16.73
N LEU A 271 3.68 4.24 17.58
CA LEU A 271 3.88 4.10 19.02
C LEU A 271 4.08 2.61 19.34
N THR A 272 5.22 2.27 19.92
CA THR A 272 5.58 0.89 20.28
C THR A 272 5.55 0.69 21.79
N THR A 273 5.17 -0.50 22.24
CA THR A 273 5.17 -0.88 23.66
C THR A 273 6.20 -1.98 23.89
N PHE A 274 7.07 -1.76 24.89
CA PHE A 274 7.97 -2.76 25.45
C PHE A 274 7.60 -3.03 26.89
N ILE A 275 7.64 -4.30 27.32
CA ILE A 275 7.29 -4.68 28.69
C ILE A 275 8.40 -5.56 29.25
N GLN A 276 9.00 -5.15 30.37
CA GLN A 276 9.81 -6.02 31.21
C GLN A 276 8.95 -6.42 32.40
N VAL A 277 8.55 -7.69 32.47
CA VAL A 277 7.72 -8.16 33.57
C VAL A 277 8.54 -8.30 34.84
N PHE A 278 9.68 -9.01 34.76
CA PHE A 278 10.65 -9.13 35.84
C PHE A 278 12.02 -9.56 35.29
N GLY A 279 13.10 -8.83 35.58
CA GLY A 279 14.44 -9.19 35.13
C GLY A 279 14.53 -9.44 33.61
N ASP A 280 14.92 -10.66 33.21
CA ASP A 280 15.09 -11.04 31.79
C ASP A 280 13.77 -11.42 31.08
N TYR A 281 12.65 -11.46 31.79
CA TYR A 281 11.34 -11.80 31.23
C TYR A 281 10.70 -10.59 30.55
N GLN A 282 10.83 -10.53 29.22
CA GLN A 282 10.49 -9.36 28.41
C GLN A 282 9.55 -9.69 27.23
N LEU A 283 8.72 -8.71 26.86
CA LEU A 283 7.91 -8.69 25.66
C LEU A 283 8.34 -7.51 24.78
N HIS A 284 8.74 -7.83 23.55
CA HIS A 284 9.13 -6.87 22.51
C HIS A 284 8.00 -6.63 21.50
N GLU A 285 8.19 -5.65 20.62
CA GLU A 285 7.25 -5.31 19.54
C GLU A 285 6.80 -6.57 18.76
N ASN A 286 5.49 -6.65 18.47
CA ASN A 286 4.85 -7.74 17.71
C ASN A 286 4.92 -9.15 18.34
N GLN A 287 5.26 -9.27 19.62
CA GLN A 287 5.30 -10.57 20.32
C GLN A 287 3.99 -10.92 21.03
N SER A 288 3.15 -9.93 21.33
CA SER A 288 1.88 -10.07 22.07
C SER A 288 0.89 -9.00 21.59
N GLN A 289 -0.40 -9.20 21.84
CA GLN A 289 -1.43 -8.16 21.67
C GLN A 289 -1.06 -6.86 22.42
N LEU A 290 -0.40 -6.96 23.57
CA LEU A 290 0.07 -5.82 24.36
C LEU A 290 1.22 -5.04 23.71
N THR A 291 1.93 -5.65 22.76
CA THR A 291 3.10 -5.05 22.10
C THR A 291 2.91 -4.84 20.60
N LEU A 292 1.67 -4.90 20.12
CA LEU A 292 1.33 -4.48 18.77
C LEU A 292 1.50 -2.96 18.62
N PRO A 293 2.16 -2.48 17.54
CA PRO A 293 2.35 -1.05 17.32
C PRO A 293 1.01 -0.34 17.01
N LEU A 294 0.85 0.86 17.56
CA LEU A 294 -0.25 1.77 17.23
C LEU A 294 0.24 2.81 16.22
N PHE A 295 -0.63 3.20 15.29
CA PHE A 295 -0.29 4.16 14.22
C PHE A 295 -1.22 5.36 14.18
N GLU A 296 -0.65 6.56 14.16
CA GLU A 296 -1.31 7.75 13.66
C GLU A 296 -1.00 7.88 12.16
N ARG A 297 -1.95 7.45 11.33
CA ARG A 297 -1.78 7.40 9.87
C ARG A 297 -1.75 8.80 9.29
N ASN A 298 -0.93 8.97 8.26
CA ASN A 298 -0.74 10.23 7.53
C ASN A 298 -0.41 11.44 8.43
N ALA A 299 0.30 11.22 9.55
CA ALA A 299 0.80 12.25 10.44
C ALA A 299 1.62 13.31 9.69
N ARG A 300 2.59 12.88 8.85
CA ARG A 300 3.44 13.76 8.02
C ARG A 300 3.99 14.93 8.83
N VAL A 301 4.67 14.62 9.92
CA VAL A 301 5.17 15.65 10.86
C VAL A 301 6.20 16.54 10.17
N GLN A 302 6.10 17.86 10.31
CA GLN A 302 7.04 18.80 9.71
C GLN A 302 8.48 18.45 10.13
N PRO A 303 9.41 18.20 9.17
CA PRO A 303 10.82 17.99 9.49
C PRO A 303 11.45 19.22 10.16
N ASN A 304 12.48 18.99 10.96
CA ASN A 304 13.19 20.04 11.70
C ASN A 304 12.25 20.87 12.60
N SER A 305 11.30 20.20 13.25
CA SER A 305 10.32 20.81 14.14
C SER A 305 10.23 20.08 15.49
N LEU A 306 9.43 20.62 16.39
CA LEU A 306 9.21 20.03 17.72
C LEU A 306 7.84 19.34 17.77
N LEU A 307 7.84 18.05 18.08
CA LEU A 307 6.62 17.29 18.42
C LEU A 307 6.45 17.29 19.93
N ARG A 308 5.31 17.78 20.43
CA ARG A 308 4.95 17.73 21.85
C ARG A 308 4.12 16.50 22.13
N PHE A 309 4.30 15.92 23.30
CA PHE A 309 3.51 14.78 23.76
C PHE A 309 3.13 14.94 25.22
N HIS A 310 2.00 14.35 25.61
CA HIS A 310 1.64 14.10 27.00
C HIS A 310 0.76 12.85 27.09
N TYR A 311 0.80 12.17 28.23
CA TYR A 311 -0.11 11.09 28.54
C TYR A 311 -1.31 11.64 29.32
N GLU A 312 -2.50 11.43 28.78
CA GLU A 312 -3.75 11.82 29.43
C GLU A 312 -4.23 10.68 30.32
N LEU A 313 -4.52 11.00 31.58
CA LEU A 313 -5.30 10.17 32.49
C LEU A 313 -6.79 10.49 32.33
N GLY A 314 -7.65 9.57 32.77
CA GLY A 314 -9.10 9.76 32.76
C GLY A 314 -9.82 8.50 32.29
N ALA A 315 -11.09 8.64 31.89
CA ALA A 315 -11.92 7.51 31.46
C ALA A 315 -11.42 6.83 30.17
N TYR A 316 -10.56 7.50 29.40
CA TYR A 316 -9.91 6.96 28.21
C TYR A 316 -8.44 7.40 28.20
N PRO A 317 -7.57 6.74 28.97
CA PRO A 317 -6.17 7.13 29.05
C PRO A 317 -5.46 6.86 27.71
N GLN A 318 -4.54 7.74 27.30
CA GLN A 318 -3.81 7.63 26.03
C GLN A 318 -2.63 8.61 25.93
N CYS A 319 -1.68 8.32 25.05
CA CYS A 319 -0.71 9.33 24.58
C CYS A 319 -1.38 10.28 23.58
N VAL A 320 -1.18 11.58 23.76
CA VAL A 320 -1.60 12.63 22.84
C VAL A 320 -0.37 13.29 22.24
N PHE A 321 -0.41 13.54 20.93
CA PHE A 321 0.67 14.17 20.18
C PHE A 321 0.19 15.48 19.56
N ALA A 322 1.00 16.53 19.66
CA ALA A 322 0.77 17.82 19.04
C ALA A 322 2.00 18.22 18.23
N TYR A 323 1.83 18.42 16.94
CA TYR A 323 2.93 18.66 16.02
C TYR A 323 2.47 19.50 14.82
N GLU A 324 3.42 20.18 14.19
CA GLU A 324 3.18 20.84 12.90
C GLU A 324 3.17 19.77 11.80
N LYS A 325 2.20 19.86 10.90
CA LYS A 325 2.00 18.90 9.82
C LYS A 325 2.49 19.51 8.52
N MET A 326 3.26 18.75 7.75
CA MET A 326 3.64 19.15 6.41
C MET A 326 2.38 19.49 5.60
N PRO A 327 2.39 20.59 4.83
CA PRO A 327 1.29 20.92 3.93
C PRO A 327 0.99 19.71 3.04
N ALA A 328 -0.29 19.40 2.87
CA ALA A 328 -0.65 18.45 1.84
C ALA A 328 -0.36 19.08 0.48
N LEU A 329 0.14 18.27 -0.47
CA LEU A 329 0.27 18.67 -1.88
C LEU A 329 -1.01 19.34 -2.41
N THR A 330 -2.16 18.89 -1.90
CA THR A 330 -3.52 19.38 -2.20
C THR A 330 -3.82 20.80 -1.73
N VAL A 331 -2.98 21.40 -0.88
CA VAL A 331 -3.13 22.79 -0.42
C VAL A 331 -2.57 23.77 -1.44
N HIS A 332 -1.65 23.31 -2.30
CA HIS A 332 -1.06 24.14 -3.35
C HIS A 332 -1.95 24.10 -4.59
N SER A 333 -2.04 25.23 -5.29
CA SER A 333 -2.62 25.28 -6.63
C SER A 333 -1.77 24.45 -7.60
N LEU A 334 -2.42 23.89 -8.62
CA LEU A 334 -1.71 23.28 -9.75
C LEU A 334 -0.62 24.23 -10.31
N PRO A 335 0.62 23.75 -10.48
CA PRO A 335 1.68 24.50 -11.15
C PRO A 335 1.27 24.99 -12.53
N ASP A 336 1.84 26.10 -13.01
CA ASP A 336 1.61 26.58 -14.37
C ASP A 336 2.26 25.61 -15.39
N SER A 337 1.66 25.46 -16.58
CA SER A 337 2.26 24.63 -17.64
C SER A 337 3.62 25.16 -18.13
N LEU A 338 3.89 26.45 -17.94
CA LEU A 338 5.17 27.11 -18.22
C LEU A 338 6.17 27.01 -17.05
N GLU A 339 5.80 26.36 -15.94
CA GLU A 339 6.75 26.05 -14.88
C GLU A 339 7.71 24.95 -15.33
N LYS A 340 9.00 25.13 -15.02
CA LYS A 340 10.06 24.19 -15.34
C LYS A 340 10.42 23.34 -14.14
N ASN A 341 10.65 22.05 -14.40
CA ASN A 341 11.26 21.15 -13.45
C ASN A 341 12.78 21.41 -13.30
N VAL A 342 13.48 20.64 -12.45
CA VAL A 342 14.93 20.82 -12.22
C VAL A 342 15.81 20.60 -13.47
N GLN A 343 15.30 19.86 -14.46
CA GLN A 343 15.96 19.59 -15.74
C GLN A 343 15.59 20.65 -16.82
N GLY A 344 14.74 21.62 -16.50
CA GLY A 344 14.34 22.68 -17.42
C GLY A 344 13.18 22.32 -18.36
N ILE A 345 12.42 21.25 -18.07
CA ILE A 345 11.30 20.76 -18.88
C ILE A 345 10.00 21.41 -18.40
N TYR A 346 9.23 21.98 -19.34
CA TYR A 346 7.91 22.55 -19.07
C TYR A 346 6.86 21.48 -18.75
N HIS A 347 5.79 21.87 -18.06
CA HIS A 347 4.58 21.09 -17.82
C HIS A 347 4.74 19.83 -16.93
N LEU A 348 5.96 19.29 -16.78
CA LEU A 348 6.22 18.10 -15.97
C LEU A 348 5.79 18.25 -14.49
N PRO A 349 6.07 19.37 -13.78
CA PRO A 349 5.60 19.55 -12.41
C PRO A 349 4.06 19.56 -12.32
N ARG A 350 3.41 20.23 -13.28
CA ARG A 350 1.94 20.31 -13.38
C ARG A 350 1.32 18.94 -13.60
N LEU A 351 1.85 18.16 -14.55
CA LEU A 351 1.39 16.80 -14.83
C LEU A 351 1.49 15.91 -13.60
N TRP A 352 2.65 15.89 -12.95
CA TRP A 352 2.84 15.08 -11.75
C TRP A 352 1.87 15.50 -10.65
N HIS A 353 1.75 16.80 -10.38
CA HIS A 353 0.82 17.35 -9.38
C HIS A 353 -0.63 16.94 -9.71
N LYS A 354 -1.07 17.10 -10.96
CA LYS A 354 -2.40 16.68 -11.45
C LYS A 354 -2.66 15.20 -11.18
N VAL A 355 -1.69 14.33 -11.44
CA VAL A 355 -1.82 12.89 -11.15
C VAL A 355 -1.94 12.64 -9.64
N GLN A 356 -1.18 13.35 -8.80
CA GLN A 356 -1.31 13.23 -7.35
C GLN A 356 -2.68 13.69 -6.82
N LEU A 357 -3.24 14.77 -7.38
CA LEU A 357 -4.59 15.23 -7.05
C LEU A 357 -5.65 14.19 -7.42
N ARG A 358 -5.54 13.58 -8.62
CA ARG A 358 -6.48 12.54 -9.07
C ARG A 358 -6.57 11.34 -8.13
N LYS A 359 -5.46 10.94 -7.49
CA LYS A 359 -5.46 9.87 -6.45
C LYS A 359 -6.35 10.19 -5.26
N GLN A 360 -6.62 11.46 -5.02
CA GLN A 360 -7.33 11.98 -3.86
C GLN A 360 -8.62 12.70 -4.26
N ALA A 361 -9.11 12.53 -5.49
CA ALA A 361 -10.28 13.25 -5.99
C ALA A 361 -11.53 13.11 -5.11
N GLY A 362 -11.65 12.01 -4.35
CA GLY A 362 -12.76 11.77 -3.42
C GLY A 362 -12.58 12.33 -1.99
N THR A 363 -11.48 13.02 -1.67
CA THR A 363 -11.17 13.41 -0.29
C THR A 363 -11.47 14.88 0.05
N SER A 364 -11.63 15.75 -0.95
CA SER A 364 -11.90 17.18 -0.75
C SER A 364 -12.61 17.82 -1.95
N SER A 365 -13.54 18.73 -1.68
CA SER A 365 -14.23 19.54 -2.69
C SER A 365 -13.26 20.45 -3.46
N ASP A 366 -12.22 20.96 -2.81
CA ASP A 366 -11.24 21.85 -3.45
C ASP A 366 -10.40 21.11 -4.49
N ILE A 367 -10.07 19.84 -4.21
CA ILE A 367 -9.38 18.96 -5.16
C ILE A 367 -10.29 18.68 -6.36
N ALA A 368 -11.56 18.36 -6.10
CA ALA A 368 -12.53 18.12 -7.16
C ALA A 368 -12.69 19.35 -8.06
N GLN A 369 -12.75 20.55 -7.48
CA GLN A 369 -12.81 21.80 -8.25
C GLN A 369 -11.55 22.03 -9.07
N GLN A 370 -10.36 21.92 -8.46
CA GLN A 370 -9.08 22.07 -9.18
C GLN A 370 -8.97 21.11 -10.37
N LEU A 371 -9.44 19.86 -10.24
CA LEU A 371 -9.45 18.88 -11.32
C LEU A 371 -10.48 19.22 -12.41
N ALA A 372 -11.65 19.78 -12.02
CA ALA A 372 -12.68 20.20 -12.96
C ALA A 372 -12.28 21.43 -13.79
N ASP A 373 -11.44 22.30 -13.23
CA ASP A 373 -10.92 23.50 -13.92
C ASP A 373 -9.84 23.16 -14.97
N ILE A 374 -9.36 21.91 -15.03
CA ILE A 374 -8.37 21.47 -16.01
C ILE A 374 -9.05 21.30 -17.37
N PRO A 375 -8.62 22.02 -18.42
CA PRO A 375 -9.22 21.87 -19.74
C PRO A 375 -8.93 20.49 -20.32
N ALA A 376 -9.91 19.88 -20.99
CA ALA A 376 -9.75 18.57 -21.62
C ALA A 376 -8.57 18.50 -22.61
N SER A 377 -8.25 19.63 -23.27
CA SER A 377 -7.11 19.75 -24.18
C SER A 377 -5.75 19.58 -23.50
N GLU A 378 -5.65 19.73 -22.17
CA GLU A 378 -4.40 19.55 -21.44
C GLU A 378 -3.89 18.10 -21.52
N TRP A 379 -4.77 17.12 -21.76
CA TRP A 379 -4.36 15.74 -22.02
C TRP A 379 -3.39 15.63 -23.21
N LEU A 380 -3.57 16.47 -24.25
CA LEU A 380 -2.64 16.49 -25.37
C LEU A 380 -1.27 17.03 -24.97
N LEU A 381 -1.19 17.98 -24.02
CA LEU A 381 0.09 18.44 -23.46
C LEU A 381 0.80 17.33 -22.69
N ASP A 382 0.08 16.56 -21.87
CA ASP A 382 0.62 15.40 -21.15
C ASP A 382 1.24 14.41 -22.13
N ARG A 383 0.52 14.14 -23.22
CA ARG A 383 0.93 13.21 -24.26
C ARG A 383 2.13 13.72 -25.04
N ILE A 384 2.13 15.00 -25.44
CA ILE A 384 3.26 15.65 -26.13
C ILE A 384 4.53 15.54 -25.28
N LEU A 385 4.42 15.81 -23.98
CA LEU A 385 5.55 15.70 -23.06
C LEU A 385 6.16 14.30 -23.10
N PHE A 386 5.36 13.25 -22.90
CA PHE A 386 5.89 11.87 -22.90
C PHE A 386 6.38 11.41 -24.26
N ASP A 387 5.68 11.78 -25.34
CA ASP A 387 6.06 11.39 -26.70
C ASP A 387 7.37 12.05 -27.13
N GLN A 388 7.57 13.34 -26.83
CA GLN A 388 8.82 14.04 -27.14
C GLN A 388 9.98 13.60 -26.23
N LEU A 389 9.66 13.16 -25.01
CA LEU A 389 10.63 12.52 -24.14
C LEU A 389 10.84 11.04 -24.48
N GLY A 390 10.09 10.41 -25.37
CA GLY A 390 10.29 8.99 -25.68
C GLY A 390 9.99 8.04 -24.52
N ALA A 391 9.22 8.47 -23.52
CA ALA A 391 8.99 7.71 -22.30
C ALA A 391 7.94 6.60 -22.44
N GLY A 392 7.15 6.60 -23.52
CA GLY A 392 5.99 5.74 -23.70
C GLY A 392 4.84 6.11 -22.76
N LEU A 393 3.61 6.23 -23.28
CA LEU A 393 2.49 6.74 -22.49
C LEU A 393 2.15 5.86 -21.26
N GLU A 394 2.04 4.55 -21.46
CA GLU A 394 1.67 3.58 -20.42
C GLU A 394 2.71 3.53 -19.27
N PRO A 395 4.00 3.25 -19.52
CA PRO A 395 5.01 3.22 -18.46
C PRO A 395 5.19 4.59 -17.78
N ALA A 396 5.10 5.70 -18.52
CA ALA A 396 5.19 7.04 -17.94
C ALA A 396 4.04 7.37 -16.99
N LEU A 397 2.79 7.04 -17.35
CA LEU A 397 1.65 7.22 -16.46
C LEU A 397 1.73 6.31 -15.25
N GLN A 398 2.11 5.03 -15.42
CA GLN A 398 2.31 4.10 -14.31
C GLN A 398 3.34 4.63 -13.31
N LYS A 399 4.47 5.14 -13.80
CA LYS A 399 5.55 5.66 -12.95
C LYS A 399 5.21 7.02 -12.32
N CYS A 400 4.56 7.92 -13.07
CA CYS A 400 4.01 9.16 -12.52
C CYS A 400 2.99 8.88 -11.39
N TYR A 401 2.13 7.88 -11.60
CA TYR A 401 1.18 7.42 -10.59
C TYR A 401 1.86 6.68 -9.43
N ALA A 402 2.96 5.95 -9.62
CA ALA A 402 3.66 5.28 -8.53
C ALA A 402 4.47 6.27 -7.66
N ALA A 403 5.05 7.30 -8.28
CA ALA A 403 5.90 8.27 -7.62
C ALA A 403 5.17 9.05 -6.51
N HIS A 404 5.79 9.12 -5.35
CA HIS A 404 5.33 9.88 -4.18
C HIS A 404 5.88 11.30 -4.15
N GLU A 405 7.02 11.53 -4.80
CA GLU A 405 7.62 12.84 -4.99
C GLU A 405 7.89 13.10 -6.46
N LEU A 406 7.91 14.39 -6.84
CA LEU A 406 8.31 14.80 -8.18
C LEU A 406 9.75 14.33 -8.49
N ALA A 407 10.66 14.43 -7.53
CA ALA A 407 12.06 14.01 -7.69
C ALA A 407 12.22 12.52 -8.04
N GLU A 408 11.38 11.64 -7.49
CA GLU A 408 11.36 10.21 -7.85
C GLU A 408 10.98 10.02 -9.33
N PHE A 409 9.98 10.77 -9.80
CA PHE A 409 9.56 10.72 -11.19
C PHE A 409 10.58 11.33 -12.15
N GLU A 410 11.22 12.44 -11.76
CA GLU A 410 12.30 13.08 -12.51
C GLU A 410 13.54 12.18 -12.63
N HIS A 411 13.86 11.44 -11.57
CA HIS A 411 14.94 10.46 -11.57
C HIS A 411 14.64 9.30 -12.52
N TRP A 412 13.41 8.79 -12.50
CA TRP A 412 12.96 7.75 -13.42
C TRP A 412 13.04 8.20 -14.88
N LEU A 413 12.55 9.41 -15.19
CA LEU A 413 12.64 9.99 -16.53
C LEU A 413 14.08 10.15 -17.00
N ALA A 414 15.00 10.53 -16.10
CA ALA A 414 16.40 10.74 -16.44
C ALA A 414 17.20 9.45 -16.65
N ASN A 415 16.84 8.35 -15.98
CA ASN A 415 17.72 7.18 -15.87
C ASN A 415 17.13 5.85 -16.37
N GLU A 416 15.80 5.66 -16.33
CA GLU A 416 15.22 4.32 -16.50
C GLU A 416 14.52 4.07 -17.85
N THR A 417 14.20 5.10 -18.65
CA THR A 417 13.16 4.92 -19.71
C THR A 417 13.47 5.53 -21.07
N VAL A 418 14.46 6.42 -21.18
CA VAL A 418 14.43 7.43 -22.25
C VAL A 418 15.70 7.44 -23.13
N GLY A 419 16.73 6.68 -22.74
CA GLY A 419 18.12 7.02 -23.09
C GLY A 419 18.55 8.32 -22.41
N ASP A 420 19.74 8.82 -22.71
CA ASP A 420 20.23 10.06 -22.11
C ASP A 420 19.28 11.24 -22.41
N MET A 421 18.90 11.98 -21.37
CA MET A 421 18.11 13.21 -21.46
C MET A 421 18.95 14.36 -22.05
N THR A 422 19.22 14.29 -23.35
CA THR A 422 20.08 15.27 -24.02
C THR A 422 19.44 16.66 -24.08
N PRO A 423 20.24 17.75 -24.09
CA PRO A 423 19.73 19.11 -24.23
C PRO A 423 18.81 19.31 -25.45
N GLU A 424 19.10 18.64 -26.57
CA GLU A 424 18.31 18.71 -27.80
C GLU A 424 16.93 18.10 -27.62
N LYS A 425 16.84 16.99 -26.87
CA LYS A 425 15.57 16.32 -26.56
C LYS A 425 14.68 17.18 -25.68
N ILE A 426 15.27 17.78 -24.65
CA ILE A 426 14.59 18.73 -23.75
C ILE A 426 14.11 19.96 -24.53
N GLN A 427 14.97 20.51 -25.40
CA GLN A 427 14.63 21.66 -26.24
C GLN A 427 13.46 21.34 -27.17
N ARG A 428 13.48 20.17 -27.83
CA ARG A 428 12.41 19.71 -28.72
C ARG A 428 11.08 19.54 -27.98
N ALA A 429 11.09 18.90 -26.80
CA ALA A 429 9.90 18.75 -25.97
C ALA A 429 9.32 20.10 -25.56
N ASN A 430 10.18 21.01 -25.08
CA ASN A 430 9.77 22.36 -24.68
C ASN A 430 9.21 23.17 -25.86
N GLN A 431 9.80 23.07 -27.05
CA GLN A 431 9.29 23.74 -28.26
C GLN A 431 7.90 23.21 -28.64
N ALA A 432 7.69 21.89 -28.60
CA ALA A 432 6.39 21.31 -28.90
C ALA A 432 5.31 21.75 -27.89
N ILE A 433 5.64 21.77 -26.59
CA ILE A 433 4.75 22.26 -25.52
C ILE A 433 4.40 23.73 -25.73
N LEU A 434 5.39 24.59 -25.96
CA LEU A 434 5.16 26.02 -26.20
C LEU A 434 4.33 26.25 -27.47
N HIS A 435 4.59 25.51 -28.54
CA HIS A 435 3.82 25.60 -29.77
C HIS A 435 2.35 25.22 -29.55
N PHE A 436 2.10 24.16 -28.77
CA PHE A 436 0.74 23.75 -28.41
C PHE A 436 0.04 24.83 -27.57
N ILE A 437 0.68 25.33 -26.51
CA ILE A 437 0.12 26.37 -25.62
C ILE A 437 -0.21 27.65 -26.39
N ASN A 438 0.66 28.07 -27.30
CA ASN A 438 0.49 29.30 -28.06
C ASN A 438 -0.59 29.21 -29.16
N ASN A 439 -1.18 28.02 -29.40
CA ASN A 439 -2.22 27.78 -30.39
C ASN A 439 -1.91 28.40 -31.78
N GLY A 440 -0.64 28.34 -32.19
CA GLY A 440 -0.22 28.86 -33.49
C GLY A 440 -0.93 28.16 -34.64
N THR A 441 -1.47 28.93 -35.59
CA THR A 441 -1.93 28.39 -36.87
C THR A 441 -0.72 27.96 -37.69
N SER A 442 -0.63 26.68 -37.99
CA SER A 442 0.40 26.11 -38.87
C SER A 442 -0.27 25.55 -40.12
N GLY A 443 0.06 26.12 -41.28
CA GLY A 443 -0.32 25.57 -42.57
C GLY A 443 0.74 24.60 -43.09
N LEU A 444 0.40 23.83 -44.13
CA LEU A 444 1.41 23.16 -44.95
C LEU A 444 2.35 24.20 -45.60
N ASP A 445 3.61 23.82 -45.73
CA ASP A 445 4.56 24.61 -46.50
C ASP A 445 4.51 24.14 -47.96
N ASP A 446 3.96 24.98 -48.84
CA ASP A 446 3.83 24.71 -50.27
C ASP A 446 5.19 24.51 -50.98
N SER A 447 6.31 24.86 -50.34
CA SER A 447 7.65 24.65 -50.87
C SER A 447 8.20 23.24 -50.63
N LEU A 448 7.56 22.44 -49.77
CA LEU A 448 7.98 21.07 -49.48
C LEU A 448 7.41 20.10 -50.52
N ALA A 449 8.26 19.25 -51.08
CA ALA A 449 7.81 18.14 -51.91
C ALA A 449 6.97 17.15 -51.08
N LEU A 450 5.68 17.07 -51.39
CA LEU A 450 4.70 16.21 -50.72
C LEU A 450 4.71 14.79 -51.31
N PRO A 451 4.69 13.73 -50.48
CA PRO A 451 4.94 12.37 -50.93
C PRO A 451 3.74 11.65 -51.53
N LEU A 452 2.50 12.02 -51.17
CA LEU A 452 1.29 11.36 -51.67
C LEU A 452 0.79 12.02 -52.96
N ASP A 453 0.47 11.20 -53.96
CA ASP A 453 -0.12 11.67 -55.21
C ASP A 453 -1.65 11.86 -55.12
N ALA A 454 -2.25 12.41 -56.18
CA ALA A 454 -3.68 12.68 -56.24
C ALA A 454 -4.56 11.42 -56.14
N GLN A 455 -4.07 10.26 -56.62
CA GLN A 455 -4.82 9.00 -56.57
C GLN A 455 -4.81 8.44 -55.14
N GLN A 456 -3.68 8.54 -54.44
CA GLN A 456 -3.55 8.18 -53.03
C GLN A 456 -4.43 9.09 -52.17
N LEU A 457 -4.43 10.40 -52.39
CA LEU A 457 -5.29 11.31 -51.64
C LEU A 457 -6.79 11.03 -51.89
N ALA A 458 -7.18 10.74 -53.13
CA ALA A 458 -8.55 10.34 -53.44
C ALA A 458 -8.94 9.01 -52.74
N HIS A 459 -8.03 8.04 -52.71
CA HIS A 459 -8.24 6.78 -51.99
C HIS A 459 -8.37 6.99 -50.47
N TRP A 460 -7.55 7.86 -49.88
CA TRP A 460 -7.66 8.24 -48.47
C TRP A 460 -9.01 8.87 -48.15
N ASP A 461 -9.46 9.83 -48.95
CA ASP A 461 -10.76 10.48 -48.75
C ASP A 461 -11.92 9.47 -48.81
N GLU A 462 -11.88 8.58 -49.81
CA GLU A 462 -12.95 7.61 -50.04
C GLU A 462 -12.94 6.48 -49.01
N GLN A 463 -11.79 5.87 -48.76
CA GLN A 463 -11.65 4.63 -47.99
C GLN A 463 -11.21 4.84 -46.54
N GLY A 464 -10.64 5.99 -46.22
CA GLY A 464 -10.18 6.34 -44.87
C GLY A 464 -8.88 5.64 -44.45
N TYR A 465 -8.20 4.93 -45.34
CA TYR A 465 -6.90 4.32 -45.07
C TYR A 465 -5.98 4.41 -46.29
N LEU A 466 -4.67 4.26 -46.07
CA LEU A 466 -3.64 4.18 -47.11
C LEU A 466 -2.61 3.11 -46.80
N VAL A 467 -2.09 2.50 -47.86
CA VAL A 467 -0.87 1.68 -47.83
C VAL A 467 0.20 2.42 -48.62
N VAL A 468 1.27 2.87 -47.95
CA VAL A 468 2.40 3.55 -48.58
C VAL A 468 3.59 2.59 -48.63
N PRO A 469 4.04 2.18 -49.83
CA PRO A 469 5.01 1.11 -49.96
C PRO A 469 6.42 1.54 -49.55
N GLY A 470 7.16 0.62 -48.92
CA GLY A 470 8.61 0.72 -48.73
C GLY A 470 9.09 1.96 -47.97
N VAL A 471 8.37 2.38 -46.92
CA VAL A 471 8.83 3.46 -46.03
C VAL A 471 10.05 3.07 -45.19
N LEU A 472 10.29 1.76 -45.03
CA LEU A 472 11.51 1.19 -44.49
C LEU A 472 12.10 0.18 -45.47
N SER A 473 13.43 0.15 -45.53
CA SER A 473 14.20 -0.81 -46.31
C SER A 473 14.18 -2.22 -45.69
N PRO A 474 14.59 -3.25 -46.45
CA PRO A 474 14.74 -4.61 -45.93
C PRO A 474 15.69 -4.70 -44.72
N GLU A 475 16.74 -3.87 -44.68
CA GLU A 475 17.70 -3.83 -43.58
C GLU A 475 17.10 -3.21 -42.32
N GLU A 476 16.36 -2.11 -42.47
CA GLU A 476 15.70 -1.42 -41.36
C GLU A 476 14.58 -2.28 -40.75
N THR A 477 13.77 -2.94 -41.60
CA THR A 477 12.74 -3.88 -41.11
C THR A 477 13.36 -5.09 -40.40
N ALA A 478 14.48 -5.62 -40.90
CA ALA A 478 15.22 -6.69 -40.23
C ALA A 478 15.76 -6.27 -38.86
N ALA A 479 16.24 -5.03 -38.72
CA ALA A 479 16.70 -4.50 -37.44
C ALA A 479 15.54 -4.39 -36.42
N VAL A 480 14.34 -3.99 -36.85
CA VAL A 480 13.16 -3.94 -35.96
C VAL A 480 12.71 -5.36 -35.56
N ARG A 481 12.68 -6.31 -36.49
CA ARG A 481 12.37 -7.71 -36.15
C ARG A 481 13.35 -8.29 -35.14
N ALA A 482 14.65 -8.06 -35.35
CA ALA A 482 15.68 -8.52 -34.42
C ALA A 482 15.46 -7.97 -33.00
N ALA A 483 15.11 -6.69 -32.88
CA ALA A 483 14.81 -6.06 -31.60
C ALA A 483 13.58 -6.70 -30.91
N ILE A 484 12.53 -7.00 -31.67
CA ILE A 484 11.34 -7.71 -31.14
C ILE A 484 11.73 -9.12 -30.67
N CYS A 485 12.54 -9.84 -31.45
CA CYS A 485 12.97 -11.18 -31.10
C CYS A 485 13.87 -11.22 -29.86
N GLU A 486 14.78 -10.26 -29.72
CA GLU A 486 15.65 -10.12 -28.56
C GLU A 486 14.84 -9.82 -27.29
N GLU A 487 13.94 -8.84 -27.35
CA GLU A 487 13.10 -8.43 -26.22
C GLU A 487 12.20 -9.58 -25.72
N LEU A 488 11.67 -10.38 -26.66
CA LEU A 488 10.83 -11.53 -26.34
C LEU A 488 11.62 -12.82 -26.10
N GLN A 489 12.94 -12.82 -26.31
CA GLN A 489 13.80 -14.01 -26.26
C GLN A 489 13.30 -15.16 -27.16
N ILE A 490 12.81 -14.82 -28.36
CA ILE A 490 12.28 -15.78 -29.35
C ILE A 490 13.23 -15.94 -30.54
N ARG A 491 12.99 -17.01 -31.31
CA ARG A 491 13.68 -17.26 -32.58
C ARG A 491 12.66 -17.40 -33.70
N GLU A 492 12.87 -16.66 -34.79
CA GLU A 492 12.00 -16.73 -35.97
C GLU A 492 11.96 -18.13 -36.60
N ASP A 493 13.03 -18.93 -36.45
CA ASP A 493 13.14 -20.28 -37.02
C ASP A 493 12.65 -21.40 -36.09
N ASP A 494 12.19 -21.08 -34.88
CA ASP A 494 11.71 -22.05 -33.89
C ASP A 494 10.31 -21.67 -33.35
N PRO A 495 9.22 -22.21 -33.94
CA PRO A 495 7.86 -21.94 -33.51
C PRO A 495 7.56 -22.27 -32.05
N ALA A 496 8.31 -23.16 -31.42
CA ALA A 496 8.12 -23.48 -30.00
C ALA A 496 8.52 -22.33 -29.07
N THR A 497 9.31 -21.35 -29.56
CA THR A 497 9.69 -20.17 -28.80
C THR A 497 8.60 -19.10 -28.78
N TRP A 498 7.75 -19.01 -29.81
CA TRP A 498 6.79 -17.92 -30.02
C TRP A 498 5.68 -17.82 -28.96
N TYR A 499 5.37 -18.95 -28.30
CA TYR A 499 4.25 -19.05 -27.36
C TYR A 499 4.70 -19.05 -25.90
N ARG A 500 5.99 -18.82 -25.63
CA ARG A 500 6.51 -18.74 -24.27
C ARG A 500 6.02 -17.43 -23.63
N PRO A 501 5.54 -17.46 -22.37
CA PRO A 501 5.23 -16.23 -21.66
C PRO A 501 6.47 -15.33 -21.54
N ALA A 502 6.33 -14.08 -21.95
CA ALA A 502 7.37 -13.06 -21.81
C ALA A 502 6.81 -11.88 -21.01
N MET A 503 7.54 -11.42 -19.99
CA MET A 503 7.15 -10.29 -19.13
C MET A 503 6.75 -9.02 -19.90
N PRO A 504 7.44 -8.59 -20.98
CA PRO A 504 7.06 -7.39 -21.72
C PRO A 504 5.83 -7.59 -22.63
N MET A 505 5.28 -8.81 -22.74
CA MET A 505 4.15 -9.09 -23.62
C MET A 505 2.82 -8.93 -22.88
N GLN A 506 1.98 -8.03 -23.37
CA GLN A 506 0.59 -7.84 -22.95
C GLN A 506 -0.33 -8.14 -24.14
N LYS A 507 -0.98 -9.30 -24.11
CA LYS A 507 -1.71 -9.85 -25.29
C LYS A 507 -0.75 -10.02 -26.48
N ILE A 508 -0.92 -9.25 -27.55
CA ILE A 508 0.01 -9.21 -28.70
C ILE A 508 0.95 -8.00 -28.66
N MET A 509 0.75 -7.07 -27.73
CA MET A 509 1.57 -5.87 -27.62
C MET A 509 2.85 -6.19 -26.84
N VAL A 510 3.98 -5.70 -27.33
CA VAL A 510 5.29 -5.86 -26.69
C VAL A 510 5.72 -4.50 -26.16
N GLN A 511 6.01 -4.38 -24.87
CA GLN A 511 6.34 -3.13 -24.17
C GLN A 511 7.76 -2.62 -24.51
N LEU A 512 8.08 -2.54 -25.80
CA LEU A 512 9.32 -2.00 -26.36
C LEU A 512 9.04 -0.63 -26.99
N PHE A 513 9.37 0.43 -26.27
CA PHE A 513 9.15 1.81 -26.71
C PHE A 513 10.41 2.46 -27.26
N THR A 514 11.58 2.13 -26.73
CA THR A 514 12.86 2.74 -27.10
C THR A 514 13.82 1.68 -27.61
N HIS A 515 14.20 1.77 -28.88
CA HIS A 515 15.29 0.97 -29.47
C HIS A 515 15.81 1.71 -30.70
N PRO A 516 17.14 1.73 -30.98
CA PRO A 516 17.68 2.44 -32.14
C PRO A 516 17.02 2.07 -33.48
N ALA A 517 16.61 0.82 -33.65
CA ALA A 517 15.89 0.38 -34.85
C ALA A 517 14.51 1.04 -35.02
N LEU A 518 13.80 1.35 -33.93
CA LEU A 518 12.49 2.02 -33.97
C LEU A 518 12.62 3.51 -34.31
N GLU A 519 13.75 4.12 -33.93
CA GLU A 519 14.01 5.54 -34.15
C GLU A 519 14.15 5.92 -35.63
N VAL A 520 14.52 4.96 -36.48
CA VAL A 520 14.66 5.17 -37.93
C VAL A 520 13.34 5.65 -38.53
N ALA A 521 12.24 4.95 -38.27
CA ALA A 521 10.91 5.35 -38.74
C ALA A 521 10.46 6.68 -38.11
N ARG A 522 10.74 6.89 -36.82
CA ARG A 522 10.31 8.09 -36.08
C ARG A 522 11.02 9.37 -36.54
N LYS A 523 12.25 9.24 -37.05
CA LYS A 523 13.08 10.34 -37.56
C LYS A 523 13.00 10.50 -39.09
N SER A 524 12.23 9.65 -39.77
CA SER A 524 12.08 9.72 -41.23
C SER A 524 11.31 10.98 -41.65
N ASP A 525 12.00 11.86 -42.38
CA ASP A 525 11.37 13.04 -43.00
C ASP A 525 10.29 12.65 -44.01
N TYR A 526 10.47 11.54 -44.72
CA TYR A 526 9.48 11.03 -45.67
C TYR A 526 8.17 10.65 -44.96
N ILE A 527 8.25 9.86 -43.88
CA ILE A 527 7.08 9.50 -43.07
C ILE A 527 6.45 10.77 -42.46
N ARG A 528 7.26 11.70 -41.94
CA ARG A 528 6.75 12.97 -41.42
C ARG A 528 5.93 13.73 -42.44
N ARG A 529 6.41 13.86 -43.68
CA ARG A 529 5.70 14.58 -44.74
C ARG A 529 4.40 13.91 -45.16
N ILE A 530 4.29 12.58 -45.07
CA ILE A 530 3.01 11.87 -45.27
C ILE A 530 1.98 12.38 -44.25
N PHE A 531 2.32 12.38 -42.96
CA PHE A 531 1.38 12.86 -41.93
C PHE A 531 1.11 14.35 -42.04
N GLN A 532 2.10 15.19 -42.34
CA GLN A 532 1.89 16.62 -42.57
C GLN A 532 0.90 16.86 -43.72
N GLN A 533 1.04 16.10 -44.82
CA GLN A 533 0.11 16.15 -45.95
C GLN A 533 -1.30 15.70 -45.56
N LEU A 534 -1.46 14.62 -44.78
CA LEU A 534 -2.78 14.18 -44.34
C LEU A 534 -3.43 15.16 -43.34
N TRP A 535 -2.66 15.72 -42.42
CA TRP A 535 -3.11 16.68 -41.41
C TRP A 535 -3.22 18.12 -41.93
N GLN A 536 -2.73 18.39 -43.15
CA GLN A 536 -2.67 19.71 -43.76
C GLN A 536 -1.98 20.78 -42.88
N ARG A 537 -0.90 20.37 -42.17
CA ARG A 537 -0.13 21.24 -41.26
C ARG A 537 1.27 20.70 -40.98
N ASN A 538 2.19 21.58 -40.55
CA ASN A 538 3.58 21.21 -40.32
C ASN A 538 3.92 20.81 -38.88
N ASP A 539 3.17 21.29 -37.90
CA ASP A 539 3.43 21.16 -36.46
C ASP A 539 2.92 19.84 -35.84
N VAL A 540 2.97 18.75 -36.61
CA VAL A 540 2.58 17.41 -36.13
C VAL A 540 3.61 16.84 -35.16
N VAL A 541 3.10 16.19 -34.11
CA VAL A 541 3.89 15.59 -33.02
C VAL A 541 4.01 14.09 -33.25
N MET A 542 5.25 13.59 -33.31
CA MET A 542 5.51 12.14 -33.41
C MET A 542 5.24 11.46 -32.07
N ALA A 543 4.39 10.43 -32.08
CA ALA A 543 4.08 9.60 -30.92
C ALA A 543 5.21 8.60 -30.63
N THR A 544 5.42 8.30 -29.34
CA THR A 544 6.28 7.20 -28.91
C THR A 544 5.42 6.01 -28.53
N ASP A 545 5.25 5.10 -29.48
CA ASP A 545 4.44 3.89 -29.33
C ASP A 545 5.27 2.61 -29.37
N ARG A 546 4.62 1.49 -29.08
CA ARG A 546 5.22 0.17 -28.93
C ARG A 546 5.22 -0.64 -30.22
N VAL A 547 5.57 -1.91 -30.11
CA VAL A 547 5.53 -2.90 -31.21
C VAL A 547 4.53 -4.02 -30.88
N SER A 548 4.18 -4.84 -31.87
CA SER A 548 3.43 -6.09 -31.59
C SER A 548 4.04 -7.30 -32.24
N PHE A 549 3.77 -8.44 -31.60
CA PHE A 549 4.07 -9.77 -32.07
C PHE A 549 2.79 -10.62 -31.98
N ASN A 550 2.30 -11.09 -33.13
CA ASN A 550 1.07 -11.89 -33.22
C ASN A 550 1.38 -13.24 -33.89
N PRO A 551 1.63 -14.31 -33.11
CA PRO A 551 1.93 -15.63 -33.67
C PRO A 551 0.68 -16.31 -34.25
N PRO A 552 0.83 -17.34 -35.11
CA PRO A 552 -0.29 -18.13 -35.57
C PRO A 552 -1.15 -18.74 -34.45
N GLU A 553 -2.44 -18.89 -34.68
CA GLU A 553 -3.33 -19.62 -33.77
C GLU A 553 -3.00 -21.11 -33.74
N THR A 554 -3.09 -21.68 -32.54
CA THR A 554 -2.88 -23.11 -32.30
C THR A 554 -4.02 -23.66 -31.44
N ALA A 555 -4.03 -24.97 -31.19
CA ALA A 555 -4.99 -25.57 -30.27
C ALA A 555 -4.86 -25.02 -28.82
N THR A 556 -3.69 -24.49 -28.45
CA THR A 556 -3.39 -24.01 -27.09
C THR A 556 -3.24 -22.50 -27.00
N TRP A 557 -3.27 -21.78 -28.12
CA TRP A 557 -3.19 -20.32 -28.17
C TRP A 557 -4.18 -19.75 -29.18
N GLN A 558 -5.01 -18.81 -28.74
CA GLN A 558 -6.02 -18.13 -29.55
C GLN A 558 -5.79 -16.62 -29.44
N PHE A 559 -6.16 -15.87 -30.48
CA PHE A 559 -5.95 -14.43 -30.51
C PHE A 559 -6.70 -13.72 -29.36
N PRO A 560 -5.99 -13.02 -28.44
CA PRO A 560 -6.57 -12.48 -27.20
C PRO A 560 -7.28 -11.13 -27.37
N GLY A 561 -7.36 -10.58 -28.58
CA GLY A 561 -7.95 -9.27 -28.86
C GLY A 561 -7.08 -8.05 -28.49
N PRO A 562 -7.61 -6.83 -28.62
CA PRO A 562 -8.98 -6.53 -29.04
C PRO A 562 -9.23 -6.88 -30.52
N ALA A 563 -10.46 -7.32 -30.81
CA ALA A 563 -10.94 -7.51 -32.18
C ALA A 563 -11.28 -6.14 -32.79
N MET A 564 -12.33 -6.03 -33.59
CA MET A 564 -12.79 -4.73 -34.10
C MET A 564 -13.26 -3.80 -32.96
N HIS A 565 -12.83 -2.55 -33.00
CA HIS A 565 -13.13 -1.51 -32.00
C HIS A 565 -12.85 -0.10 -32.56
N TRP A 566 -13.18 0.93 -31.79
CA TRP A 566 -12.66 2.28 -31.94
C TRP A 566 -11.74 2.65 -30.77
N ASP A 567 -10.66 3.37 -31.06
CA ASP A 567 -9.70 3.87 -30.05
C ASP A 567 -10.02 5.31 -29.57
N VAL A 568 -11.17 5.84 -29.98
CA VAL A 568 -11.61 7.20 -29.68
C VAL A 568 -12.92 7.21 -28.92
N ASP A 569 -13.16 8.29 -28.18
CA ASP A 569 -14.47 8.54 -27.59
C ASP A 569 -15.50 8.73 -28.71
N LEU A 570 -16.58 7.95 -28.65
CA LEU A 570 -17.62 7.90 -29.67
C LEU A 570 -18.66 9.02 -29.48
N VAL A 571 -18.17 10.26 -29.52
CA VAL A 571 -18.97 11.49 -29.38
C VAL A 571 -18.85 12.33 -30.64
N ALA A 572 -19.95 12.45 -31.39
CA ALA A 572 -19.99 13.24 -32.63
C ALA A 572 -19.96 14.76 -32.36
N PRO A 573 -19.34 15.58 -33.23
CA PRO A 573 -18.55 15.15 -34.39
C PRO A 573 -17.20 14.58 -33.96
N ILE A 574 -16.81 13.44 -34.53
CA ILE A 574 -15.49 12.85 -34.28
C ILE A 574 -14.42 13.76 -34.91
N PRO A 575 -13.48 14.32 -34.15
CA PRO A 575 -12.42 15.17 -34.70
C PRO A 575 -11.58 14.42 -35.74
N PHE A 576 -10.87 15.11 -36.63
CA PHE A 576 -9.90 14.43 -37.49
C PHE A 576 -8.75 13.86 -36.65
N GLY A 577 -8.30 12.65 -37.00
CA GLY A 577 -7.14 12.04 -36.40
C GLY A 577 -6.70 10.81 -37.19
N THR A 578 -5.43 10.48 -37.06
CA THR A 578 -4.82 9.33 -37.72
C THR A 578 -4.34 8.32 -36.70
N GLN A 579 -4.14 7.09 -37.14
CA GLN A 579 -3.33 6.08 -36.49
C GLN A 579 -2.55 5.33 -37.56
N ALA A 580 -1.42 4.71 -37.20
CA ALA A 580 -0.62 3.99 -38.17
C ALA A 580 0.21 2.84 -37.57
N LEU A 581 0.63 1.96 -38.46
CA LEU A 581 1.63 0.94 -38.20
C LEU A 581 2.48 0.69 -39.44
N ILE A 582 3.69 0.19 -39.23
CA ILE A 582 4.55 -0.36 -40.28
C ILE A 582 4.61 -1.86 -40.07
N TYR A 583 4.31 -2.63 -41.13
CA TYR A 583 4.61 -4.05 -41.10
C TYR A 583 6.11 -4.26 -41.22
N VAL A 584 6.70 -5.08 -40.33
CA VAL A 584 8.14 -5.42 -40.38
C VAL A 584 8.39 -6.85 -40.85
N THR A 585 7.29 -7.56 -41.14
CA THR A 585 7.21 -8.86 -41.83
C THR A 585 6.25 -8.71 -43.02
N ASP A 586 6.35 -9.55 -44.05
CA ASP A 586 5.27 -9.65 -45.03
C ASP A 586 3.99 -10.17 -44.35
N VAL A 587 2.84 -9.56 -44.65
CA VAL A 587 1.56 -9.89 -44.02
C VAL A 587 0.50 -10.15 -45.08
N ALA A 588 0.04 -11.40 -45.14
CA ALA A 588 -1.15 -11.80 -45.90
C ALA A 588 -2.45 -11.46 -45.15
N GLU A 589 -3.60 -11.46 -45.84
CA GLU A 589 -4.91 -11.14 -45.26
C GLU A 589 -5.27 -12.03 -44.06
N ASN A 590 -4.86 -13.29 -44.09
CA ASN A 590 -5.09 -14.27 -43.02
C ASN A 590 -3.96 -14.31 -41.97
N GLN A 591 -2.92 -13.47 -42.07
CA GLN A 591 -1.76 -13.46 -41.16
C GLN A 591 -1.94 -12.44 -40.03
N GLY A 592 -3.16 -12.37 -39.49
CA GLY A 592 -3.50 -11.43 -38.44
C GLY A 592 -3.41 -9.97 -38.86
N ALA A 593 -3.64 -9.67 -40.14
CA ALA A 593 -3.54 -8.32 -40.70
C ALA A 593 -4.38 -7.28 -39.93
N PHE A 594 -3.92 -6.02 -40.00
CA PHE A 594 -4.78 -4.88 -39.72
C PHE A 594 -6.05 -4.98 -40.57
N SER A 595 -7.19 -4.83 -39.93
CA SER A 595 -8.51 -4.90 -40.55
C SER A 595 -9.28 -3.65 -40.18
N CYS A 596 -10.01 -3.08 -41.13
CA CYS A 596 -10.87 -1.92 -40.91
C CYS A 596 -12.17 -2.06 -41.71
N VAL A 597 -13.11 -1.13 -41.54
CA VAL A 597 -14.31 -1.02 -42.40
C VAL A 597 -14.15 0.20 -43.30
N PRO A 598 -13.65 0.06 -44.53
CA PRO A 598 -13.32 1.20 -45.38
C PRO A 598 -14.52 2.13 -45.64
N GLY A 599 -14.26 3.44 -45.63
CA GLY A 599 -15.25 4.48 -45.89
C GLY A 599 -16.19 4.81 -44.73
N PHE A 600 -16.12 4.07 -43.61
CA PHE A 600 -17.03 4.29 -42.48
C PHE A 600 -16.79 5.61 -41.75
N HIS A 601 -15.58 6.18 -41.84
CA HIS A 601 -15.23 7.48 -41.25
C HIS A 601 -16.10 8.62 -41.77
N LYS A 602 -16.68 8.49 -42.98
CA LYS A 602 -17.61 9.47 -43.56
C LYS A 602 -19.04 9.34 -43.04
N GLN A 603 -19.36 8.21 -42.40
CA GLN A 603 -20.71 7.85 -41.95
C GLN A 603 -20.84 7.84 -40.44
N ILE A 604 -19.74 7.83 -39.69
CA ILE A 604 -19.72 7.63 -38.24
C ILE A 604 -20.57 8.64 -37.48
N ASP A 605 -20.54 9.92 -37.82
CA ASP A 605 -21.28 10.95 -37.08
C ASP A 605 -22.80 10.78 -37.25
N GLU A 606 -23.24 10.53 -38.48
CA GLU A 606 -24.66 10.22 -38.78
C GLU A 606 -25.08 8.90 -38.12
N TRP A 607 -24.20 7.90 -38.15
CA TRP A 607 -24.45 6.60 -37.52
C TRP A 607 -24.53 6.71 -35.99
N LEU A 608 -23.66 7.51 -35.34
CA LEU A 608 -23.68 7.78 -33.90
C LEU A 608 -24.97 8.51 -33.50
N ALA A 609 -25.43 9.47 -34.30
CA ALA A 609 -26.67 10.19 -34.07
C ALA A 609 -27.91 9.28 -34.12
N GLN A 610 -27.83 8.14 -34.81
CA GLN A 610 -28.90 7.15 -34.93
C GLN A 610 -28.86 6.09 -33.83
N GLN A 611 -27.79 6.03 -33.01
CA GLN A 611 -27.69 5.00 -31.97
C GLN A 611 -28.72 5.22 -30.85
N PRO A 612 -29.33 4.14 -30.32
CA PRO A 612 -30.23 4.25 -29.19
C PRO A 612 -29.49 4.79 -27.95
N ARG A 613 -30.15 5.63 -27.16
CA ARG A 613 -29.59 6.11 -25.89
C ARG A 613 -29.34 4.93 -24.94
N GLY A 614 -28.16 4.92 -24.31
CA GLY A 614 -27.79 3.92 -23.31
C GLY A 614 -27.24 2.60 -23.87
N VAL A 615 -27.09 2.49 -25.19
CA VAL A 615 -26.34 1.39 -25.83
C VAL A 615 -24.89 1.82 -25.99
N ASP A 616 -23.96 0.94 -25.61
CA ASP A 616 -22.52 1.13 -25.83
C ASP A 616 -22.20 0.92 -27.32
N PRO A 617 -21.81 1.96 -28.07
CA PRO A 617 -21.56 1.82 -29.49
C PRO A 617 -20.34 0.95 -29.80
N GLN A 618 -19.47 0.62 -28.84
CA GLN A 618 -18.36 -0.32 -29.05
C GLN A 618 -18.85 -1.78 -29.22
N GLN A 619 -20.05 -2.12 -28.75
CA GLN A 619 -20.57 -3.49 -28.76
C GLN A 619 -21.39 -3.78 -30.03
N GLN A 620 -20.69 -4.00 -31.14
CA GLN A 620 -21.30 -4.32 -32.43
C GLN A 620 -21.24 -5.81 -32.76
N ASP A 621 -22.20 -6.28 -33.57
CA ASP A 621 -22.08 -7.54 -34.29
C ASP A 621 -21.22 -7.31 -35.54
N TRP A 622 -19.90 -7.36 -35.35
CA TRP A 622 -18.90 -7.13 -36.38
C TRP A 622 -19.01 -8.07 -37.59
N SER A 623 -19.68 -9.22 -37.46
CA SER A 623 -19.88 -10.15 -38.59
C SER A 623 -20.76 -9.57 -39.71
N GLN A 624 -21.56 -8.54 -39.40
CA GLN A 624 -22.44 -7.86 -40.35
C GLN A 624 -21.74 -6.69 -41.07
N TRP A 625 -20.52 -6.36 -40.69
CA TRP A 625 -19.79 -5.22 -41.22
C TRP A 625 -18.87 -5.65 -42.37
N SER A 626 -18.62 -4.74 -43.31
CA SER A 626 -17.73 -4.97 -44.44
C SER A 626 -16.26 -4.82 -44.04
N ILE A 627 -15.80 -5.70 -43.14
CA ILE A 627 -14.44 -5.70 -42.61
C ILE A 627 -13.47 -6.18 -43.70
N LYS A 628 -12.42 -5.41 -43.93
CA LYS A 628 -11.37 -5.70 -44.92
C LYS A 628 -10.01 -5.87 -44.24
N PRO A 629 -9.43 -7.08 -44.25
CA PRO A 629 -8.03 -7.29 -43.89
C PRO A 629 -7.10 -6.66 -44.92
N ILE A 630 -6.07 -5.94 -44.47
CA ILE A 630 -5.14 -5.20 -45.33
C ILE A 630 -3.79 -5.91 -45.34
N ALA A 631 -3.53 -6.66 -46.42
CA ALA A 631 -2.24 -7.27 -46.71
C ALA A 631 -1.25 -6.23 -47.26
N ALA A 632 0.00 -6.31 -46.82
CA ALA A 632 1.09 -5.46 -47.31
C ALA A 632 2.45 -6.11 -47.01
N LYS A 633 3.52 -5.57 -47.60
CA LYS A 633 4.88 -6.11 -47.47
C LYS A 633 5.60 -5.53 -46.25
N ALA A 634 6.68 -6.21 -45.85
CA ALA A 634 7.61 -5.66 -44.88
C ALA A 634 8.14 -4.30 -45.37
N GLY A 635 8.04 -3.29 -44.52
CA GLY A 635 8.45 -1.92 -44.78
C GLY A 635 7.33 -1.01 -45.27
N ASP A 636 6.13 -1.53 -45.51
CA ASP A 636 4.98 -0.73 -45.92
C ASP A 636 4.31 -0.07 -44.69
N LEU A 637 3.95 1.21 -44.83
CA LEU A 637 3.18 1.97 -43.85
C LEU A 637 1.69 1.80 -44.13
N ILE A 638 0.94 1.42 -43.10
CA ILE A 638 -0.51 1.51 -43.09
C ILE A 638 -0.90 2.68 -42.20
N VAL A 639 -1.60 3.66 -42.76
CA VAL A 639 -2.19 4.79 -42.03
C VAL A 639 -3.70 4.75 -42.22
N TRP A 640 -4.47 5.03 -41.16
CA TRP A 640 -5.92 5.06 -41.22
C TRP A 640 -6.49 6.23 -40.41
N HIS A 641 -7.68 6.67 -40.81
CA HIS A 641 -8.48 7.65 -40.10
C HIS A 641 -9.01 6.99 -38.83
N HIS A 642 -8.77 7.58 -37.65
CA HIS A 642 -9.07 6.96 -36.35
C HIS A 642 -10.56 6.70 -36.08
N ALA A 643 -11.43 7.27 -36.92
CA ALA A 643 -12.88 7.06 -36.89
C ALA A 643 -13.31 5.77 -37.61
N LEU A 644 -12.39 5.10 -38.30
CA LEU A 644 -12.64 3.76 -38.82
C LEU A 644 -12.64 2.76 -37.66
N PRO A 645 -13.68 1.92 -37.53
CA PRO A 645 -13.57 0.75 -36.68
C PRO A 645 -12.48 -0.13 -37.27
N HIS A 646 -11.59 -0.60 -36.41
CA HIS A 646 -10.42 -1.36 -36.82
C HIS A 646 -10.01 -2.38 -35.76
N GLY A 647 -9.12 -3.28 -36.14
CA GLY A 647 -8.61 -4.32 -35.25
C GLY A 647 -7.61 -5.21 -35.95
N SER A 648 -6.96 -6.07 -35.19
CA SER A 648 -6.15 -7.15 -35.77
C SER A 648 -7.05 -8.37 -36.01
N SER A 649 -6.88 -9.03 -37.15
CA SER A 649 -7.52 -10.34 -37.37
C SER A 649 -6.76 -11.44 -36.59
N PRO A 650 -7.40 -12.60 -36.35
CA PRO A 650 -6.67 -13.80 -35.93
C PRO A 650 -5.61 -14.21 -36.96
N ASN A 651 -4.43 -14.61 -36.50
CA ASN A 651 -3.37 -15.11 -37.38
C ASN A 651 -3.60 -16.59 -37.70
N ARG A 652 -4.08 -16.89 -38.90
CA ARG A 652 -4.33 -18.24 -39.43
C ARG A 652 -3.28 -18.66 -40.48
N ALA A 653 -2.18 -17.91 -40.58
CA ALA A 653 -1.07 -18.21 -41.48
C ALA A 653 0.01 -19.05 -40.77
N GLN A 654 1.18 -19.20 -41.38
CA GLN A 654 2.28 -20.02 -40.84
C GLN A 654 3.34 -19.21 -40.09
N LEU A 655 3.40 -17.90 -40.31
CA LEU A 655 4.42 -17.01 -39.76
C LEU A 655 3.81 -15.97 -38.83
N PRO A 656 4.54 -15.50 -37.81
CA PRO A 656 4.09 -14.42 -36.96
C PRO A 656 3.95 -13.12 -37.75
N ARG A 657 3.06 -12.25 -37.28
CA ARG A 657 2.98 -10.86 -37.73
C ARG A 657 3.69 -9.98 -36.74
N MET A 658 4.63 -9.18 -37.24
CA MET A 658 5.33 -8.17 -36.44
C MET A 658 5.06 -6.78 -37.01
N VAL A 659 4.77 -5.83 -36.13
CA VAL A 659 4.51 -4.44 -36.53
C VAL A 659 5.20 -3.45 -35.60
N GLN A 660 5.62 -2.31 -36.14
CA GLN A 660 5.95 -1.13 -35.36
C GLN A 660 4.77 -0.16 -35.41
N TYR A 661 4.19 0.18 -34.26
CA TYR A 661 3.20 1.26 -34.20
C TYR A 661 3.91 2.62 -34.17
N LEU A 662 3.33 3.57 -34.89
CA LEU A 662 3.74 4.96 -34.87
C LEU A 662 2.57 5.82 -35.31
N ASN A 663 2.58 7.08 -34.93
CA ASN A 663 1.58 8.03 -35.39
C ASN A 663 2.12 9.45 -35.28
N MET A 664 1.53 10.37 -36.04
CA MET A 664 1.66 11.79 -35.74
C MET A 664 0.30 12.42 -35.55
N TYR A 665 0.19 13.32 -34.58
CA TYR A 665 -1.08 13.95 -34.20
C TYR A 665 -0.89 15.44 -33.89
N ARG A 666 -2.00 16.16 -33.73
CA ARG A 666 -1.97 17.55 -33.27
C ARG A 666 -3.24 18.03 -32.58
#